data_AF-A5WCQ4-F1
#
_entry.id   AF-A5WCQ4-F1
#
_cell.length_a   1.000
_cell.length_b   1.000
_cell.length_c   1.000
_cell.angle_alpha   90.00
_cell.angle_beta   90.00
_cell.angle_gamma   90.00
#
_symmetry.space_group_name_H-M   'P 1'
#
loop_
_entity.id
_entity.type
_entity.pdbx_description
1 polymer ?
#
loop_
_entity_poly.entity_id
_entity_poly.type
_entity_poly.pdbx_seq_one_letter_code
_entity_poly.pdbx_strand_id
1 'polypeptide(L)'
;MTPLTLVGFFILAILLQLFALLLVFLYGLSRTVGAIFLIVIAVVSAFIAPWSLLLGVPMIIGSLLVLIAPLRQAVISKPAYKMLAGAMPSMSDTEREALDAGTSWWEKELFMGAPDWNKFANYQYPTLSEKEQSFIDNEVEILCSMLDEWQIHHHDKDLSPQAWQYIKDNGFLGLIIPESYGGREFTPYAQSRIMSKIASRSLTAAVTCMVPNSLGPGELLMHYGTEAQKQRWLPGLAKGTEIPCFGLTGPEAGSDAGAIPDTGVVCYGMYEGREVLGLNMNFSKRWITLAPVATVVGLAFKLHDPDGLLGDKNKTDYGITCALIPANYEGVHTGERHNPGSPFMNGTVVGKDVFIPLDFIIGGIENAGRGWRMLMECLAVGRGISLPALSTSAGEMSYLTVGAFAKVREQFKISVGKFEGVQDASSNIASNTYMLESFRHLVTCGLNEGGTPSVMTAMAKYYATETMRKIVNDGMDIVGGRAIQLGPRNFLALPYQAIPVSITVEGANILTRSLMIFGQGAMRCHPYLFEELQLLQSEDKRSAQHKFDDMFFKHLGYTFNRGARSFVAGYFGGSSKAPKFADSFSRPYYKKINRLSANFALTADMALGLLAGDLKRKEMLSGRLADIHAHLFIMTAILRYYAQGTQSKAEQLHARLALDNALYTIQEAFFELYANFPNRMAAGLVKFVCFPGGAFASKPSDALKREVGELMMLDGEQNPFREQLKSLVYYTTDPDNNTGRIENAFQMLRHIEPLWHSFKKAENKGEFAGLTFEDHVLTALKDGVITEHESEQLIEYNAVRFDALLTDVFDEHLNHALPRYNPHTLENAAQNLTPYVLEAIENPAQAASEQSDYIEDSGDQNSAHGYQQDGEVKPVSEQTQLEEQVDQADFNEADFNEANDPRLRDAELTLEQRMAKNHARHQASLEQANKQTEGAQSDSSDNPHRPNK
;
A
#
# COMPACT_ATOMS: atom_id res chain seq x y z
N MET A 1 -35.69 12.90 -56.96
CA MET A 1 -35.19 12.99 -55.58
C MET A 1 -35.03 14.45 -55.21
N THR A 2 -35.58 14.90 -54.09
CA THR A 2 -35.29 16.24 -53.58
C THR A 2 -33.83 16.32 -53.12
N PRO A 3 -33.19 17.51 -53.11
CA PRO A 3 -31.82 17.67 -52.59
C PRO A 3 -31.65 17.07 -51.18
N LEU A 4 -32.67 17.20 -50.33
CA LEU A 4 -32.70 16.63 -48.98
C LEU A 4 -32.63 15.09 -48.98
N THR A 5 -33.31 14.43 -49.92
CA THR A 5 -33.22 12.97 -50.06
C THR A 5 -31.84 12.51 -50.53
N LEU A 6 -31.19 13.22 -51.46
CA LEU A 6 -29.83 12.89 -51.91
C LEU A 6 -28.80 13.01 -50.79
N VAL A 7 -28.91 14.07 -49.97
CA VAL A 7 -28.08 14.24 -48.77
C VAL A 7 -28.33 13.11 -47.76
N GLY A 8 -29.59 12.71 -47.56
CA GLY A 8 -29.95 11.57 -46.71
C GLY A 8 -29.32 10.25 -47.16
N PHE A 9 -29.40 9.92 -48.45
CA PHE A 9 -28.77 8.70 -49.00
C PHE A 9 -27.24 8.74 -48.94
N PHE A 10 -26.64 9.91 -49.13
CA PHE A 10 -25.20 10.09 -48.96
C PHE A 10 -24.76 9.83 -47.51
N ILE A 11 -25.43 10.45 -46.53
CA ILE A 11 -25.14 10.24 -45.11
C ILE A 11 -25.32 8.76 -44.75
N LEU A 12 -26.40 8.13 -45.20
CA LEU A 12 -26.65 6.71 -44.95
C LEU A 12 -25.53 5.83 -45.53
N ALA A 13 -25.10 6.08 -46.76
CA ALA A 13 -24.04 5.31 -47.41
C ALA A 13 -22.68 5.45 -46.70
N ILE A 14 -22.36 6.65 -46.18
CA ILE A 14 -21.16 6.90 -45.36
C ILE A 14 -21.27 6.18 -44.01
N LEU A 15 -22.41 6.30 -43.33
CA LEU A 15 -22.63 5.59 -42.06
C LEU A 15 -22.53 4.08 -42.23
N LEU A 16 -23.01 3.53 -43.35
CA LEU A 16 -22.92 2.10 -43.65
C LEU A 16 -21.46 1.67 -43.84
N GLN A 17 -20.63 2.46 -44.52
CA GLN A 17 -19.18 2.19 -44.66
C GLN A 17 -18.45 2.27 -43.31
N LEU A 18 -18.72 3.30 -42.49
CA LEU A 18 -18.13 3.45 -41.15
C LEU A 18 -18.58 2.34 -40.20
N PHE A 19 -19.85 1.94 -40.27
CA PHE A 19 -20.39 0.83 -39.50
C PHE A 19 -19.76 -0.51 -39.94
N ALA A 20 -19.58 -0.74 -41.24
CA ALA A 20 -18.88 -1.91 -41.73
C ALA A 20 -17.44 -1.97 -41.24
N LEU A 21 -16.70 -0.85 -41.27
CA LEU A 21 -15.35 -0.76 -40.72
C LEU A 21 -15.33 -1.08 -39.22
N LEU A 22 -16.28 -0.52 -38.46
CA LEU A 22 -16.43 -0.81 -37.04
C LEU A 22 -16.71 -2.30 -36.80
N LEU A 23 -17.58 -2.94 -37.59
CA LEU A 23 -17.89 -4.36 -37.46
C LEU A 23 -16.69 -5.27 -37.76
N VAL A 24 -15.89 -4.94 -38.78
CA VAL A 24 -14.67 -5.69 -39.13
C VAL A 24 -13.76 -5.79 -37.92
N PHE A 25 -13.49 -4.64 -37.27
CA PHE A 25 -12.62 -4.61 -36.11
C PHE A 25 -13.30 -5.16 -34.86
N LEU A 26 -14.58 -4.87 -34.61
CA LEU A 26 -15.31 -5.34 -33.43
C LEU A 26 -15.37 -6.87 -33.35
N TYR A 27 -15.59 -7.53 -34.49
CA TYR A 27 -15.61 -9.00 -34.59
C TYR A 27 -14.24 -9.62 -34.85
N GLY A 28 -13.19 -8.82 -35.01
CA GLY A 28 -11.83 -9.31 -35.24
C GLY A 28 -11.71 -10.17 -36.50
N LEU A 29 -12.38 -9.77 -37.59
CA LEU A 29 -12.33 -10.52 -38.85
C LEU A 29 -10.88 -10.61 -39.35
N SER A 30 -10.53 -11.75 -39.96
CA SER A 30 -9.20 -11.91 -40.54
C SER A 30 -8.93 -10.81 -41.58
N ARG A 31 -7.65 -10.44 -41.72
CA ARG A 31 -7.19 -9.41 -42.67
C ARG A 31 -7.83 -9.55 -44.06
N THR A 32 -7.87 -10.76 -44.59
CA THR A 32 -8.42 -11.06 -45.92
C THR A 32 -9.94 -10.88 -45.97
N VAL A 33 -10.66 -11.45 -45.00
CA VAL A 33 -12.13 -11.39 -44.94
C VAL A 33 -12.59 -9.95 -44.71
N GLY A 34 -11.95 -9.22 -43.79
CA GLY A 34 -12.25 -7.83 -43.50
C GLY A 34 -12.03 -6.90 -44.70
N ALA A 35 -10.89 -7.04 -45.40
CA ALA A 35 -10.59 -6.25 -46.59
C ALA A 35 -11.60 -6.50 -47.73
N ILE A 36 -11.96 -7.76 -47.99
CA ILE A 36 -12.98 -8.10 -48.99
C ILE A 36 -14.35 -7.53 -48.59
N PHE A 37 -14.74 -7.69 -47.33
CA PHE A 37 -16.00 -7.15 -46.82
C PHE A 37 -16.10 -5.63 -46.98
N LEU A 38 -15.03 -4.88 -46.66
CA LEU A 38 -14.99 -3.43 -46.85
C LEU A 38 -15.05 -3.02 -48.33
N ILE A 39 -14.38 -3.74 -49.22
CA ILE A 39 -14.46 -3.49 -50.67
C ILE A 39 -15.88 -3.69 -51.17
N VAL A 40 -16.53 -4.81 -50.80
CA VAL A 40 -17.92 -5.10 -51.18
C VAL A 40 -18.85 -4.01 -50.68
N ILE A 41 -18.73 -3.60 -49.41
CA ILE A 41 -19.55 -2.55 -48.83
C ILE A 41 -19.32 -1.20 -49.50
N ALA A 42 -18.06 -0.83 -49.79
CA ALA A 42 -17.75 0.41 -50.51
C ALA A 42 -18.42 0.45 -51.89
N VAL A 43 -18.37 -0.66 -52.62
CA VAL A 43 -18.98 -0.81 -53.94
C VAL A 43 -20.51 -0.76 -53.85
N VAL A 44 -21.11 -1.49 -52.90
CA VAL A 44 -22.57 -1.47 -52.68
C VAL A 44 -23.07 -0.07 -52.30
N SER A 45 -22.38 0.63 -51.39
CA SER A 45 -22.70 2.00 -51.00
C SER A 45 -22.62 2.99 -52.17
N ALA A 46 -21.73 2.76 -53.14
CA ALA A 46 -21.62 3.60 -54.34
C ALA A 46 -22.87 3.52 -55.23
N PHE A 47 -23.57 2.38 -55.25
CA PHE A 47 -24.86 2.24 -55.93
C PHE A 47 -26.00 2.96 -55.20
N ILE A 48 -25.91 3.12 -53.86
CA ILE A 48 -26.88 3.88 -53.06
C ILE A 48 -26.66 5.39 -53.25
N ALA A 49 -25.41 5.83 -53.18
CA ALA A 49 -25.01 7.22 -53.40
C ALA A 49 -23.59 7.25 -54.00
N PRO A 50 -23.41 7.65 -55.27
CA PRO A 50 -22.09 7.67 -55.91
C PRO A 50 -21.05 8.52 -55.16
N TRP A 51 -21.49 9.61 -54.52
CA TRP A 51 -20.64 10.47 -53.70
C TRP A 51 -20.01 9.75 -52.49
N SER A 52 -20.57 8.62 -52.04
CA SER A 52 -19.97 7.80 -50.96
C SER A 52 -18.60 7.22 -51.34
N LEU A 53 -18.22 7.24 -52.62
CA LEU A 53 -16.87 6.90 -53.08
C LEU A 53 -15.79 7.84 -52.54
N LEU A 54 -16.14 9.04 -52.03
CA LEU A 54 -15.20 9.90 -51.32
C LEU A 54 -14.53 9.18 -50.14
N LEU A 55 -15.28 8.32 -49.44
CA LEU A 55 -14.76 7.44 -48.38
C LEU A 55 -14.48 6.02 -48.91
N GLY A 56 -15.32 5.55 -49.84
CA GLY A 56 -15.22 4.20 -50.40
C GLY A 56 -13.93 3.94 -51.18
N VAL A 57 -13.43 4.90 -51.97
CA VAL A 57 -12.18 4.74 -52.75
C VAL A 57 -10.96 4.62 -51.83
N PRO A 58 -10.73 5.51 -50.85
CA PRO A 58 -9.67 5.32 -49.86
C PRO A 58 -9.76 3.97 -49.14
N MET A 59 -10.96 3.53 -48.77
CA MET A 59 -11.18 2.26 -48.09
C MET A 59 -10.85 1.05 -48.97
N ILE A 60 -11.19 1.10 -50.27
CA ILE A 60 -10.81 0.08 -51.26
C ILE A 60 -9.30 0.06 -51.44
N ILE A 61 -8.65 1.22 -51.62
CA ILE A 61 -7.20 1.32 -51.80
C ILE A 61 -6.47 0.75 -50.58
N GLY A 62 -6.88 1.13 -49.36
CA GLY A 62 -6.32 0.59 -48.13
C GLY A 62 -6.51 -0.93 -48.01
N SER A 63 -7.69 -1.43 -48.38
CA SER A 63 -7.98 -2.87 -48.38
C SER A 63 -7.10 -3.65 -49.37
N LEU A 64 -6.91 -3.12 -50.58
CA LEU A 64 -6.02 -3.71 -51.60
C LEU A 64 -4.55 -3.68 -51.15
N LEU A 65 -4.11 -2.58 -50.53
CA LEU A 65 -2.76 -2.45 -50.01
C LEU A 65 -2.46 -3.52 -48.97
N VAL A 66 -3.40 -3.77 -48.06
CA VAL A 66 -3.24 -4.76 -46.99
C VAL A 66 -3.35 -6.22 -47.50
N LEU A 67 -4.12 -6.45 -48.58
CA LEU A 67 -4.27 -7.76 -49.24
C LEU A 67 -3.00 -8.19 -50.00
N ILE A 68 -2.37 -7.27 -50.73
CA ILE A 68 -1.24 -7.58 -51.61
C ILE A 68 0.06 -7.58 -50.81
N ALA A 69 0.56 -8.78 -50.45
CA ALA A 69 1.71 -8.93 -49.56
C ALA A 69 2.98 -8.16 -50.00
N PRO A 70 3.41 -8.16 -51.28
CA PRO A 70 4.58 -7.38 -51.70
C PRO A 70 4.39 -5.87 -51.51
N LEU A 71 3.18 -5.36 -51.75
CA LEU A 71 2.85 -3.94 -51.61
C LEU A 71 2.78 -3.54 -50.13
N ARG A 72 2.09 -4.35 -49.30
CA ARG A 72 2.01 -4.19 -47.85
C ARG A 72 3.39 -4.12 -47.22
N GLN A 73 4.26 -5.08 -47.54
CA GLN A 73 5.61 -5.14 -46.99
C GLN A 73 6.42 -3.92 -47.41
N ALA A 74 6.38 -3.54 -48.69
CA ALA A 74 7.14 -2.40 -49.19
C ALA A 74 6.69 -1.06 -48.59
N VAL A 75 5.38 -0.84 -48.44
CA VAL A 75 4.81 0.46 -48.05
C VAL A 75 4.64 0.62 -46.54
N ILE A 76 4.36 -0.47 -45.80
CA ILE A 76 4.05 -0.42 -44.37
C ILE A 76 5.11 -1.15 -43.55
N SER A 77 5.28 -2.46 -43.75
CA SER A 77 6.00 -3.31 -42.79
C SER A 77 7.50 -3.04 -42.78
N LYS A 78 8.14 -2.85 -43.95
CA LYS A 78 9.58 -2.55 -44.03
C LYS A 78 9.93 -1.17 -43.45
N PRO A 79 9.21 -0.08 -43.76
CA PRO A 79 9.42 1.21 -43.10
C PRO A 79 9.20 1.14 -41.59
N ALA A 80 8.13 0.48 -41.13
CA ALA A 80 7.85 0.31 -39.71
C ALA A 80 8.97 -0.45 -38.98
N TYR A 81 9.44 -1.57 -39.54
CA TYR A 81 10.56 -2.33 -38.99
C TYR A 81 11.81 -1.47 -38.85
N LYS A 82 12.16 -0.68 -39.89
CA LYS A 82 13.35 0.18 -39.85
C LYS A 82 13.22 1.30 -38.82
N MET A 83 12.04 1.91 -38.70
CA MET A 83 11.77 2.96 -37.73
C MET A 83 11.85 2.41 -36.29
N LEU A 84 11.17 1.30 -36.01
CA LEU A 84 11.12 0.69 -34.69
C LEU A 84 12.48 0.13 -34.26
N ALA A 85 13.20 -0.54 -35.16
CA ALA A 85 14.56 -1.03 -34.88
C ALA A 85 15.53 0.12 -34.56
N GLY A 86 15.32 1.31 -35.13
CA GLY A 86 16.15 2.50 -34.86
C GLY A 86 15.78 3.26 -33.59
N ALA A 87 14.54 3.15 -33.11
CA ALA A 87 14.04 3.83 -31.90
C ALA A 87 14.20 2.99 -30.62
N MET A 88 14.59 1.73 -30.78
CA MET A 88 14.73 0.75 -29.72
C MET A 88 16.03 0.94 -28.93
N PRO A 89 15.98 1.16 -27.61
CA PRO A 89 17.19 1.12 -26.79
C PRO A 89 17.78 -0.30 -26.73
N SER A 90 19.11 -0.40 -26.60
CA SER A 90 19.77 -1.66 -26.27
C SER A 90 19.35 -2.11 -24.86
N MET A 91 18.83 -3.32 -24.74
CA MET A 91 18.48 -3.92 -23.44
C MET A 91 19.73 -4.58 -22.84
N SER A 92 20.06 -4.30 -21.58
CA SER A 92 21.15 -5.00 -20.91
C SER A 92 20.80 -6.47 -20.67
N ASP A 93 21.80 -7.32 -20.49
CA ASP A 93 21.56 -8.74 -20.17
C ASP A 93 20.79 -8.89 -18.84
N THR A 94 21.05 -8.03 -17.86
CA THR A 94 20.29 -7.97 -16.60
C THR A 94 18.82 -7.56 -16.77
N GLU A 95 18.51 -6.65 -17.70
CA GLU A 95 17.13 -6.26 -18.03
C GLU A 95 16.42 -7.39 -18.77
N ARG A 96 17.11 -8.08 -19.68
CA ARG A 96 16.57 -9.24 -20.39
C ARG A 96 16.28 -10.38 -19.42
N GLU A 97 17.23 -10.73 -18.56
CA GLU A 97 17.05 -11.74 -17.53
C GLU A 97 15.89 -11.41 -16.58
N ALA A 98 15.73 -10.15 -16.17
CA ALA A 98 14.59 -9.75 -15.34
C ALA A 98 13.23 -9.85 -16.08
N LEU A 99 13.23 -9.68 -17.41
CA LEU A 99 12.04 -9.84 -18.24
C LEU A 99 11.75 -11.29 -18.62
N ASP A 100 12.76 -12.16 -18.62
CA ASP A 100 12.59 -13.60 -18.78
C ASP A 100 12.20 -14.26 -17.45
N ALA A 101 12.78 -13.80 -16.34
CA ALA A 101 12.48 -14.20 -14.97
C ALA A 101 11.09 -13.70 -14.54
N GLY A 102 10.10 -14.59 -14.43
CA GLY A 102 8.73 -14.21 -14.05
C GLY A 102 7.63 -14.86 -14.88
N THR A 103 6.41 -14.88 -14.36
CA THR A 103 5.22 -15.21 -15.14
C THR A 103 4.25 -14.03 -15.18
N SER A 104 3.18 -14.15 -15.94
CA SER A 104 2.04 -13.22 -15.91
C SER A 104 0.79 -14.03 -15.65
N TRP A 105 -0.19 -13.44 -14.96
CA TRP A 105 -1.39 -14.13 -14.50
C TRP A 105 -2.66 -13.37 -14.92
N TRP A 106 -3.56 -13.07 -13.99
CA TRP A 106 -4.85 -12.45 -14.27
C TRP A 106 -4.73 -10.99 -14.70
N GLU A 107 -3.73 -10.27 -14.19
CA GLU A 107 -3.43 -8.90 -14.61
C GLU A 107 -3.17 -8.80 -16.11
N LYS A 108 -2.67 -9.87 -16.76
CA LYS A 108 -2.51 -9.92 -18.21
C LYS A 108 -3.83 -9.87 -18.96
N GLU A 109 -4.85 -10.60 -18.51
CA GLU A 109 -6.18 -10.60 -19.14
C GLU A 109 -6.82 -9.20 -19.14
N LEU A 110 -6.58 -8.45 -18.06
CA LEU A 110 -7.01 -7.05 -17.92
C LEU A 110 -6.18 -6.11 -18.80
N PHE A 111 -4.87 -6.32 -18.92
CA PHE A 111 -4.01 -5.56 -19.82
C PHE A 111 -4.41 -5.75 -21.29
N MET A 112 -4.74 -6.99 -21.67
CA MET A 112 -5.08 -7.38 -23.04
C MET A 112 -6.41 -6.81 -23.55
N GLY A 113 -7.21 -6.11 -22.73
CA GLY A 113 -8.42 -5.40 -23.21
C GLY A 113 -9.65 -6.26 -23.52
N ALA A 114 -9.62 -7.56 -23.23
CA ALA A 114 -10.79 -8.42 -23.28
C ALA A 114 -10.65 -9.60 -22.30
N PRO A 115 -10.87 -9.35 -21.00
CA PRO A 115 -10.66 -10.37 -19.98
C PRO A 115 -11.56 -11.59 -20.20
N ASP A 116 -10.98 -12.78 -20.09
CA ASP A 116 -11.73 -14.04 -20.12
C ASP A 116 -12.28 -14.38 -18.74
N TRP A 117 -13.57 -14.11 -18.55
CA TRP A 117 -14.25 -14.39 -17.30
C TRP A 117 -14.46 -15.89 -17.02
N ASN A 118 -14.40 -16.77 -18.02
CA ASN A 118 -14.47 -18.22 -17.76
C ASN A 118 -13.16 -18.68 -17.13
N LYS A 119 -12.01 -18.19 -17.62
CA LYS A 119 -10.71 -18.41 -16.99
C LYS A 119 -10.71 -17.89 -15.55
N PHE A 120 -11.23 -16.68 -15.33
CA PHE A 120 -11.34 -16.10 -13.98
C PHE A 120 -12.18 -16.94 -13.02
N ALA A 121 -13.31 -17.48 -13.50
CA ALA A 121 -14.20 -18.29 -12.69
C ALA A 121 -13.58 -19.62 -12.23
N ASN A 122 -12.58 -20.12 -12.96
CA ASN A 122 -11.94 -21.41 -12.67
C ASN A 122 -10.84 -21.31 -11.61
N TYR A 123 -10.33 -20.12 -11.32
CA TYR A 123 -9.36 -19.95 -10.25
C TYR A 123 -9.99 -20.36 -8.92
N GLN A 124 -9.27 -21.13 -8.12
CA GLN A 124 -9.74 -21.57 -6.82
C GLN A 124 -9.63 -20.41 -5.82
N TYR A 125 -10.68 -20.21 -5.02
CA TYR A 125 -10.61 -19.22 -3.94
C TYR A 125 -9.69 -19.77 -2.85
N PRO A 126 -8.74 -18.98 -2.32
CA PRO A 126 -7.79 -19.52 -1.35
C PRO A 126 -8.51 -19.77 -0.02
N THR A 127 -8.31 -20.96 0.53
CA THR A 127 -8.83 -21.40 1.82
C THR A 127 -7.70 -21.99 2.64
N LEU A 128 -7.82 -21.93 3.96
CA LEU A 128 -6.87 -22.58 4.87
C LEU A 128 -7.22 -24.06 5.00
N SER A 129 -6.21 -24.91 4.98
CA SER A 129 -6.32 -26.30 5.43
C SER A 129 -6.56 -26.37 6.95
N GLU A 130 -7.04 -27.51 7.45
CA GLU A 130 -7.23 -27.72 8.89
C GLU A 130 -5.94 -27.50 9.70
N LYS A 131 -4.80 -27.92 9.15
CA LYS A 131 -3.48 -27.73 9.78
C LYS A 131 -3.09 -26.26 9.85
N GLU A 132 -3.28 -25.50 8.77
CA GLU A 132 -2.97 -24.07 8.73
C GLU A 132 -3.90 -23.26 9.66
N GLN A 133 -5.19 -23.58 9.65
CA GLN A 133 -6.16 -22.96 10.56
C GLN A 133 -5.83 -23.28 12.02
N SER A 134 -5.54 -24.54 12.34
CA SER A 134 -5.08 -24.95 13.68
C SER A 134 -3.83 -24.19 14.12
N PHE A 135 -2.87 -23.96 13.23
CA PHE A 135 -1.66 -23.19 13.56
C PHE A 135 -1.98 -21.74 13.94
N ILE A 136 -2.91 -21.12 13.21
CA ILE A 136 -3.38 -19.75 13.48
C ILE A 136 -4.17 -19.66 14.79
N ASP A 137 -4.98 -20.68 15.09
CA ASP A 137 -5.86 -20.69 16.26
C ASP A 137 -5.15 -21.07 17.55
N ASN A 138 -4.01 -21.75 17.47
CA ASN A 138 -3.25 -22.19 18.64
C ASN A 138 -1.88 -21.51 18.70
N GLU A 139 -0.94 -21.88 17.83
CA GLU A 139 0.44 -21.42 17.93
C GLU A 139 0.57 -19.90 17.80
N VAL A 140 -0.11 -19.31 16.81
CA VAL A 140 -0.11 -17.85 16.60
C VAL A 140 -0.81 -17.11 17.74
N GLU A 141 -1.94 -17.63 18.22
CA GLU A 141 -2.67 -17.05 19.35
C GLU A 141 -1.81 -16.98 20.62
N ILE A 142 -1.12 -18.09 20.94
CA ILE A 142 -0.20 -18.16 22.06
C ILE A 142 0.95 -17.17 21.88
N LEU A 143 1.57 -17.11 20.70
CA LEU A 143 2.63 -16.12 20.43
C LEU A 143 2.13 -14.70 20.68
N CYS A 144 0.96 -14.33 20.16
CA CYS A 144 0.38 -13.00 20.39
C CYS A 144 0.13 -12.70 21.87
N SER A 145 -0.32 -13.70 22.65
CA SER A 145 -0.53 -13.53 24.09
C SER A 145 0.75 -13.26 24.89
N MET A 146 1.92 -13.66 24.35
CA MET A 146 3.24 -13.44 24.98
C MET A 146 3.85 -12.08 24.66
N LEU A 147 3.29 -11.35 23.68
CA LEU A 147 3.89 -10.14 23.14
C LEU A 147 3.29 -8.90 23.80
N ASP A 148 4.13 -7.92 24.12
CA ASP A 148 3.75 -6.57 24.51
C ASP A 148 4.60 -5.57 23.71
N GLU A 149 3.97 -4.89 22.75
CA GLU A 149 4.70 -4.02 21.81
C GLU A 149 5.27 -2.78 22.51
N TRP A 150 4.65 -2.29 23.58
CA TRP A 150 5.21 -1.17 24.35
C TRP A 150 6.49 -1.60 25.06
N GLN A 151 6.46 -2.76 25.73
CA GLN A 151 7.62 -3.35 26.40
C GLN A 151 8.77 -3.57 25.41
N ILE A 152 8.47 -4.18 24.25
CA ILE A 152 9.42 -4.43 23.17
C ILE A 152 10.06 -3.11 22.69
N HIS A 153 9.25 -2.08 22.42
CA HIS A 153 9.73 -0.79 21.91
C HIS A 153 10.50 0.04 22.93
N HIS A 154 10.04 0.11 24.18
CA HIS A 154 10.54 1.10 25.13
C HIS A 154 11.61 0.54 26.05
N HIS A 155 11.50 -0.72 26.46
CA HIS A 155 12.37 -1.31 27.47
C HIS A 155 13.33 -2.33 26.84
N ASP A 156 12.82 -3.37 26.19
CA ASP A 156 13.63 -4.52 25.78
C ASP A 156 14.48 -4.21 24.53
N LYS A 157 13.96 -3.36 23.64
CA LYS A 157 14.53 -3.07 22.32
C LYS A 157 14.75 -4.34 21.47
N ASP A 158 14.00 -5.39 21.75
CA ASP A 158 13.98 -6.69 21.07
C ASP A 158 12.75 -7.48 21.57
N LEU A 159 12.48 -8.63 20.98
CA LEU A 159 11.58 -9.62 21.55
C LEU A 159 12.17 -10.24 22.82
N SER A 160 11.31 -10.64 23.75
CA SER A 160 11.75 -11.37 24.95
C SER A 160 12.41 -12.70 24.58
N PRO A 161 13.36 -13.22 25.39
CA PRO A 161 13.97 -14.53 25.15
C PRO A 161 12.96 -15.66 25.02
N GLN A 162 11.86 -15.59 25.78
CA GLN A 162 10.76 -16.55 25.75
C GLN A 162 10.01 -16.50 24.41
N ALA A 163 9.70 -15.30 23.91
CA ALA A 163 9.05 -15.14 22.60
C ALA A 163 9.97 -15.64 21.48
N TRP A 164 11.26 -15.30 21.51
CA TRP A 164 12.26 -15.82 20.57
C TRP A 164 12.34 -17.35 20.58
N GLN A 165 12.37 -17.95 21.76
CA GLN A 165 12.43 -19.40 21.90
C GLN A 165 11.15 -20.07 21.36
N TYR A 166 9.98 -19.51 21.69
CA TYR A 166 8.69 -19.99 21.19
C TYR A 166 8.58 -19.92 19.66
N ILE A 167 9.02 -18.81 19.05
CA ILE A 167 9.07 -18.63 17.59
C ILE A 167 9.89 -19.75 16.92
N LYS A 168 11.07 -20.07 17.47
CA LYS A 168 11.94 -21.11 16.93
C LYS A 168 11.31 -22.51 17.11
N ASP A 169 10.92 -22.85 18.33
CA ASP A 169 10.46 -24.20 18.68
C ASP A 169 9.16 -24.59 17.96
N ASN A 170 8.32 -23.61 17.63
CA ASN A 170 7.05 -23.83 16.94
C ASN A 170 7.12 -23.59 15.43
N GLY A 171 8.32 -23.43 14.86
CA GLY A 171 8.53 -23.44 13.41
C GLY A 171 8.03 -22.19 12.67
N PHE A 172 7.94 -21.04 13.34
CA PHE A 172 7.54 -19.77 12.71
C PHE A 172 8.56 -19.29 11.67
N LEU A 173 9.82 -19.76 11.71
CA LEU A 173 10.87 -19.38 10.76
C LEU A 173 10.94 -20.31 9.52
N GLY A 174 10.09 -21.35 9.48
CA GLY A 174 10.11 -22.40 8.46
C GLY A 174 8.74 -22.71 7.86
N LEU A 175 7.88 -21.70 7.73
CA LEU A 175 6.51 -21.85 7.22
C LEU A 175 6.49 -22.36 5.78
N ILE A 176 7.45 -21.94 4.95
CA ILE A 176 7.52 -22.28 3.53
C ILE A 176 8.32 -23.55 3.23
N ILE A 177 9.14 -23.99 4.18
CA ILE A 177 10.05 -25.11 3.99
C ILE A 177 9.23 -26.42 3.95
N PRO A 178 9.52 -27.35 3.02
CA PRO A 178 8.81 -28.62 2.93
C PRO A 178 8.86 -29.43 4.23
N GLU A 179 7.81 -30.21 4.48
CA GLU A 179 7.76 -31.07 5.66
C GLU A 179 8.89 -32.11 5.69
N SER A 180 9.38 -32.53 4.53
CA SER A 180 10.51 -33.46 4.39
C SER A 180 11.83 -32.93 4.98
N TYR A 181 11.96 -31.60 5.10
CA TYR A 181 13.05 -30.93 5.79
C TYR A 181 12.66 -30.47 7.20
N GLY A 182 11.47 -30.81 7.69
CA GLY A 182 10.95 -30.42 9.00
C GLY A 182 10.27 -29.06 9.06
N GLY A 183 9.96 -28.45 7.91
CA GLY A 183 9.18 -27.20 7.83
C GLY A 183 7.67 -27.43 7.89
N ARG A 184 6.88 -26.40 7.55
CA ARG A 184 5.41 -26.45 7.62
C ARG A 184 4.71 -26.63 6.28
N GLU A 185 5.37 -26.26 5.17
CA GLU A 185 4.83 -26.31 3.81
C GLU A 185 3.48 -25.59 3.64
N PHE A 186 3.36 -24.41 4.28
CA PHE A 186 2.13 -23.63 4.27
C PHE A 186 1.96 -22.80 2.99
N THR A 187 0.72 -22.68 2.56
CA THR A 187 0.32 -21.93 1.37
C THR A 187 0.62 -20.43 1.51
N PRO A 188 0.76 -19.69 0.39
CA PRO A 188 0.91 -18.23 0.43
C PRO A 188 -0.20 -17.52 1.22
N TYR A 189 -1.42 -18.06 1.19
CA TYR A 189 -2.54 -17.51 1.95
C TYR A 189 -2.35 -17.71 3.45
N ALA A 190 -1.99 -18.91 3.91
CA ALA A 190 -1.69 -19.17 5.31
C ALA A 190 -0.53 -18.32 5.83
N GLN A 191 0.55 -18.20 5.07
CA GLN A 191 1.68 -17.32 5.43
C GLN A 191 1.21 -15.88 5.62
N SER A 192 0.42 -15.35 4.68
CA SER A 192 -0.12 -13.99 4.79
C SER A 192 -1.00 -13.82 6.03
N ARG A 193 -1.89 -14.78 6.31
CA ARG A 193 -2.79 -14.76 7.47
C ARG A 193 -2.05 -14.86 8.81
N ILE A 194 -1.03 -15.72 8.90
CA ILE A 194 -0.17 -15.84 10.08
C ILE A 194 0.55 -14.51 10.34
N MET A 195 1.20 -13.94 9.32
CA MET A 195 1.90 -12.66 9.47
C MET A 195 0.94 -11.52 9.83
N SER A 196 -0.25 -11.47 9.22
CA SER A 196 -1.28 -10.46 9.57
C SER A 196 -1.71 -10.57 11.03
N LYS A 197 -1.98 -11.78 11.53
CA LYS A 197 -2.43 -11.98 12.92
C LYS A 197 -1.34 -11.67 13.94
N ILE A 198 -0.06 -11.99 13.65
CA ILE A 198 1.07 -11.56 14.49
C ILE A 198 1.18 -10.02 14.47
N ALA A 199 1.10 -9.42 13.28
CA ALA A 199 1.24 -7.97 13.10
C ALA A 199 0.14 -7.15 13.78
N SER A 200 -1.04 -7.75 14.03
CA SER A 200 -2.11 -7.08 14.76
C SER A 200 -1.77 -6.86 16.23
N ARG A 201 -0.77 -7.61 16.74
CA ARG A 201 -0.24 -7.49 18.10
C ARG A 201 1.14 -6.86 18.14
N SER A 202 2.06 -7.28 17.27
CA SER A 202 3.45 -6.87 17.26
C SER A 202 4.01 -6.85 15.85
N LEU A 203 4.36 -5.66 15.37
CA LEU A 203 5.05 -5.52 14.09
C LEU A 203 6.47 -6.12 14.18
N THR A 204 7.12 -5.93 15.33
CA THR A 204 8.47 -6.42 15.58
C THR A 204 8.54 -7.95 15.43
N ALA A 205 7.60 -8.68 16.02
CA ALA A 205 7.51 -10.14 15.90
C ALA A 205 7.13 -10.58 14.48
N ALA A 206 6.20 -9.86 13.83
CA ALA A 206 5.80 -10.16 12.47
C ALA A 206 6.99 -10.06 11.50
N VAL A 207 7.74 -8.95 11.53
CA VAL A 207 8.94 -8.77 10.68
C VAL A 207 10.00 -9.83 10.96
N THR A 208 10.17 -10.21 12.23
CA THR A 208 11.10 -11.26 12.65
C THR A 208 10.76 -12.62 12.03
N CYS A 209 9.48 -12.98 11.99
CA CYS A 209 9.02 -14.22 11.37
C CYS A 209 8.89 -14.12 9.83
N MET A 210 8.76 -12.91 9.29
CA MET A 210 8.49 -12.66 7.88
C MET A 210 9.70 -12.95 6.99
N VAL A 211 10.88 -12.44 7.34
CA VAL A 211 12.07 -12.52 6.48
C VAL A 211 12.50 -13.96 6.16
N PRO A 212 12.57 -14.90 7.12
CA PRO A 212 12.90 -16.30 6.82
C PRO A 212 11.93 -16.98 5.85
N ASN A 213 10.69 -16.50 5.78
CA ASN A 213 9.59 -17.06 4.98
C ASN A 213 9.32 -16.31 3.67
N SER A 214 10.12 -15.31 3.32
CA SER A 214 9.96 -14.58 2.06
C SER A 214 11.30 -14.37 1.36
N LEU A 215 12.10 -13.43 1.88
CA LEU A 215 13.41 -13.05 1.37
C LEU A 215 14.55 -13.80 2.07
N GLY A 216 14.34 -15.09 2.34
CA GLY A 216 15.30 -15.91 3.05
C GLY A 216 16.19 -16.72 2.11
N PRO A 217 17.41 -17.09 2.57
CA PRO A 217 18.14 -18.25 2.05
C PRO A 217 17.29 -19.51 1.89
N GLY A 218 16.25 -19.70 2.71
CA GLY A 218 15.31 -20.83 2.58
C GLY A 218 14.68 -20.91 1.20
N GLU A 219 14.05 -19.83 0.73
CA GLU A 219 13.44 -19.76 -0.61
C GLU A 219 14.46 -20.03 -1.71
N LEU A 220 15.63 -19.39 -1.65
CA LEU A 220 16.70 -19.59 -2.64
C LEU A 220 17.21 -21.03 -2.67
N LEU A 221 17.38 -21.66 -1.51
CA LEU A 221 17.85 -23.04 -1.40
C LEU A 221 16.83 -24.05 -1.95
N MET A 222 15.53 -23.81 -1.75
CA MET A 222 14.48 -24.69 -2.26
C MET A 222 14.51 -24.74 -3.79
N HIS A 223 14.65 -23.58 -4.45
CA HIS A 223 14.62 -23.49 -5.92
C HIS A 223 15.97 -23.77 -6.59
N TYR A 224 17.07 -23.31 -5.98
CA TYR A 224 18.38 -23.31 -6.64
C TYR A 224 19.47 -24.04 -5.87
N GLY A 225 19.25 -24.42 -4.61
CA GLY A 225 20.25 -25.11 -3.80
C GLY A 225 20.60 -26.49 -4.37
N THR A 226 21.85 -26.90 -4.20
CA THR A 226 22.23 -28.31 -4.44
C THR A 226 21.57 -29.21 -3.39
N GLU A 227 21.44 -30.51 -3.67
CA GLU A 227 20.89 -31.45 -2.68
C GLU A 227 21.72 -31.46 -1.39
N ALA A 228 23.05 -31.33 -1.48
CA ALA A 228 23.91 -31.21 -0.30
C ALA A 228 23.61 -29.94 0.53
N GLN A 229 23.41 -28.80 -0.13
CA GLN A 229 23.05 -27.55 0.53
C GLN A 229 21.66 -27.63 1.18
N LYS A 230 20.67 -28.20 0.47
CA LYS A 230 19.32 -28.39 1.01
C LYS A 230 19.33 -29.25 2.27
N GLN A 231 20.00 -30.40 2.23
CA GLN A 231 20.10 -31.31 3.39
C GLN A 231 20.84 -30.69 4.57
N ARG A 232 21.82 -29.82 4.35
CA ARG A 232 22.56 -29.14 5.44
C ARG A 232 21.76 -28.01 6.09
N TRP A 233 21.11 -27.18 5.28
CA TRP A 233 20.61 -25.88 5.74
C TRP A 233 19.11 -25.87 6.01
N LEU A 234 18.28 -26.48 5.14
CA LEU A 234 16.82 -26.41 5.29
C LEU A 234 16.32 -26.98 6.63
N PRO A 235 16.86 -28.11 7.17
CA PRO A 235 16.44 -28.58 8.49
C PRO A 235 16.76 -27.63 9.64
N GLY A 236 17.89 -26.94 9.56
CA GLY A 236 18.29 -25.96 10.58
C GLY A 236 17.45 -24.69 10.53
N LEU A 237 17.14 -24.22 9.31
CA LEU A 237 16.25 -23.09 9.06
C LEU A 237 14.83 -23.38 9.54
N ALA A 238 14.32 -24.59 9.25
CA ALA A 238 12.98 -25.01 9.66
C ALA A 238 12.81 -25.05 11.19
N LYS A 239 13.83 -25.54 11.91
CA LYS A 239 13.83 -25.64 13.38
C LYS A 239 14.19 -24.33 14.08
N GLY A 240 14.58 -23.29 13.34
CA GLY A 240 15.08 -22.03 13.90
C GLY A 240 16.42 -22.15 14.65
N THR A 241 17.15 -23.27 14.51
CA THR A 241 18.54 -23.37 14.98
C THR A 241 19.49 -22.59 14.08
N GLU A 242 19.08 -22.37 12.82
CA GLU A 242 19.73 -21.45 11.91
C GLU A 242 18.82 -20.23 11.69
N ILE A 243 19.31 -19.02 12.01
CA ILE A 243 18.58 -17.77 11.79
C ILE A 243 19.17 -17.10 10.55
N PRO A 244 18.41 -16.98 9.45
CA PRO A 244 18.93 -16.39 8.23
C PRO A 244 18.83 -14.86 8.20
N CYS A 245 19.78 -14.24 7.50
CA CYS A 245 19.61 -12.90 6.93
C CYS A 245 20.05 -12.85 5.46
N PHE A 246 19.67 -11.79 4.74
CA PHE A 246 20.04 -11.63 3.32
C PHE A 246 20.68 -10.27 3.00
N GLY A 247 21.98 -10.29 2.72
CA GLY A 247 22.80 -9.14 2.35
C GLY A 247 22.73 -8.79 0.87
N LEU A 248 21.76 -7.95 0.48
CA LEU A 248 21.69 -7.34 -0.85
C LEU A 248 22.17 -5.88 -0.84
N THR A 249 21.50 -5.06 -0.03
CA THR A 249 21.66 -3.60 0.00
C THR A 249 22.99 -3.19 0.64
N GLY A 250 23.67 -2.23 0.00
CA GLY A 250 24.90 -1.62 0.50
C GLY A 250 24.81 -0.08 0.56
N PRO A 251 25.91 0.59 0.96
CA PRO A 251 26.00 2.04 0.95
C PRO A 251 25.73 2.67 -0.43
N GLU A 252 26.28 2.08 -1.49
CA GLU A 252 26.26 2.61 -2.87
C GLU A 252 25.03 2.15 -3.68
N ALA A 253 24.38 1.05 -3.27
CA ALA A 253 23.32 0.41 -4.05
C ALA A 253 22.15 -0.05 -3.17
N GLY A 254 20.96 0.48 -3.46
CA GLY A 254 19.68 0.05 -2.88
C GLY A 254 18.70 -0.30 -3.99
N SER A 255 17.98 0.70 -4.49
CA SER A 255 17.05 0.53 -5.62
C SER A 255 17.70 0.01 -6.90
N ASP A 256 18.92 0.47 -7.19
CA ASP A 256 19.75 -0.06 -8.29
C ASP A 256 20.56 -1.26 -7.81
N ALA A 257 19.86 -2.34 -7.45
CA ALA A 257 20.48 -3.56 -6.91
C ALA A 257 21.38 -4.27 -7.95
N GLY A 258 21.25 -3.96 -9.24
CA GLY A 258 22.15 -4.46 -10.29
C GLY A 258 23.56 -3.88 -10.21
N ALA A 259 23.70 -2.71 -9.57
CA ALA A 259 24.95 -1.95 -9.52
C ALA A 259 25.78 -2.18 -8.25
N ILE A 260 25.48 -3.20 -7.44
CA ILE A 260 26.23 -3.49 -6.20
C ILE A 260 27.77 -3.52 -6.43
N PRO A 261 28.57 -2.95 -5.52
CA PRO A 261 30.03 -2.90 -5.66
C PRO A 261 30.74 -4.11 -5.02
N ASP A 262 30.02 -4.92 -4.23
CA ASP A 262 30.58 -6.07 -3.51
C ASP A 262 31.12 -7.11 -4.49
N THR A 263 32.29 -7.69 -4.19
CA THR A 263 33.01 -8.57 -5.11
C THR A 263 33.32 -9.93 -4.50
N GLY A 264 33.41 -10.92 -5.39
CA GLY A 264 34.04 -12.22 -5.14
C GLY A 264 34.98 -12.53 -6.29
N VAL A 265 36.28 -12.63 -6.01
CA VAL A 265 37.30 -12.91 -7.02
C VAL A 265 37.73 -14.36 -6.90
N VAL A 266 37.61 -15.13 -7.98
CA VAL A 266 37.99 -16.54 -8.01
C VAL A 266 39.50 -16.66 -7.80
N CYS A 267 39.91 -17.43 -6.78
CA CYS A 267 41.31 -17.68 -6.47
C CYS A 267 41.50 -19.00 -5.72
N TYR A 268 42.75 -19.46 -5.60
CA TYR A 268 43.10 -20.54 -4.68
C TYR A 268 43.27 -19.98 -3.26
N GLY A 269 42.89 -20.78 -2.27
CA GLY A 269 43.06 -20.46 -0.85
C GLY A 269 42.91 -21.69 0.03
N MET A 270 43.24 -21.54 1.32
CA MET A 270 43.18 -22.65 2.27
C MET A 270 41.77 -22.77 2.86
N TYR A 271 41.20 -23.96 2.81
CA TYR A 271 39.94 -24.32 3.48
C TYR A 271 40.09 -25.70 4.11
N GLU A 272 39.77 -25.83 5.40
CA GLU A 272 39.89 -27.09 6.17
C GLU A 272 41.27 -27.78 6.02
N GLY A 273 42.34 -26.97 5.98
CA GLY A 273 43.72 -27.45 5.88
C GLY A 273 44.14 -27.94 4.49
N ARG A 274 43.35 -27.67 3.44
CA ARG A 274 43.67 -28.00 2.04
C ARG A 274 43.58 -26.74 1.17
N GLU A 275 44.44 -26.66 0.17
CA GLU A 275 44.32 -25.64 -0.87
C GLU A 275 43.17 -26.03 -1.81
N VAL A 276 42.17 -25.15 -1.92
CA VAL A 276 40.98 -25.34 -2.75
C VAL A 276 40.73 -24.11 -3.61
N LEU A 277 39.95 -24.28 -4.68
CA LEU A 277 39.44 -23.16 -5.45
C LEU A 277 38.26 -22.52 -4.72
N GLY A 278 38.28 -21.22 -4.57
CA GLY A 278 37.30 -20.45 -3.83
C GLY A 278 37.17 -19.02 -4.34
N LEU A 279 36.63 -18.16 -3.49
CA LEU A 279 36.42 -16.75 -3.74
C LEU A 279 37.06 -15.93 -2.63
N ASN A 280 37.86 -14.93 -3.01
CA ASN A 280 38.24 -13.85 -2.11
C ASN A 280 37.18 -12.73 -2.18
N MET A 281 36.51 -12.49 -1.06
CA MET A 281 35.30 -11.68 -0.97
C MET A 281 35.53 -10.35 -0.26
N ASN A 282 34.94 -9.29 -0.81
CA ASN A 282 34.86 -7.98 -0.17
C ASN A 282 33.43 -7.46 -0.26
N PHE A 283 32.82 -7.18 0.89
CA PHE A 283 31.43 -6.76 0.96
C PHE A 283 31.14 -5.84 2.15
N SER A 284 30.19 -4.93 1.94
CA SER A 284 29.70 -4.01 2.97
C SER A 284 28.21 -3.78 2.78
N LYS A 285 27.43 -4.48 3.59
CA LYS A 285 25.96 -4.48 3.55
C LYS A 285 25.39 -3.72 4.73
N ARG A 286 24.27 -3.03 4.50
CA ARG A 286 23.55 -2.26 5.53
C ARG A 286 22.05 -2.53 5.45
N TRP A 287 21.38 -2.25 6.55
CA TRP A 287 19.94 -2.45 6.73
C TRP A 287 19.49 -3.89 6.54
N ILE A 288 20.33 -4.83 6.95
CA ILE A 288 20.07 -6.26 6.78
C ILE A 288 19.26 -6.75 7.98
N THR A 289 17.99 -7.06 7.75
CA THR A 289 17.09 -7.61 8.77
C THR A 289 17.60 -8.97 9.25
N LEU A 290 17.51 -9.21 10.55
CA LEU A 290 18.05 -10.32 11.33
C LEU A 290 19.58 -10.44 11.39
N ALA A 291 20.36 -9.65 10.65
CA ALA A 291 21.83 -9.74 10.66
C ALA A 291 22.48 -9.73 12.06
N PRO A 292 22.03 -8.92 13.04
CA PRO A 292 22.64 -8.92 14.37
C PRO A 292 22.57 -10.25 15.13
N VAL A 293 21.60 -11.10 14.79
CA VAL A 293 21.35 -12.40 15.43
C VAL A 293 21.41 -13.56 14.44
N ALA A 294 21.86 -13.31 13.21
CA ALA A 294 21.91 -14.31 12.16
C ALA A 294 22.99 -15.35 12.47
N THR A 295 22.72 -16.60 12.14
CA THR A 295 23.70 -17.70 12.13
C THR A 295 24.17 -18.03 10.72
N VAL A 296 23.41 -17.58 9.70
CA VAL A 296 23.72 -17.78 8.29
C VAL A 296 23.33 -16.56 7.46
N VAL A 297 24.23 -16.17 6.55
CA VAL A 297 24.11 -14.99 5.70
C VAL A 297 24.00 -15.42 4.25
N GLY A 298 22.85 -15.17 3.63
CA GLY A 298 22.76 -15.13 2.17
C GLY A 298 23.36 -13.81 1.67
N LEU A 299 24.26 -13.84 0.69
CA LEU A 299 24.99 -12.65 0.24
C LEU A 299 24.98 -12.56 -1.28
N ALA A 300 24.61 -11.38 -1.81
CA ALA A 300 24.73 -11.07 -3.23
C ALA A 300 25.96 -10.20 -3.52
N PHE A 301 26.73 -10.56 -4.55
CA PHE A 301 27.99 -9.93 -4.95
C PHE A 301 28.24 -10.10 -6.45
N LYS A 302 29.17 -9.33 -7.04
CA LYS A 302 29.65 -9.51 -8.42
C LYS A 302 30.83 -10.48 -8.45
N LEU A 303 30.70 -11.51 -9.28
CA LEU A 303 31.69 -12.56 -9.42
C LEU A 303 32.67 -12.25 -10.55
N HIS A 304 33.97 -12.31 -10.23
CA HIS A 304 35.06 -12.08 -11.16
C HIS A 304 36.02 -13.26 -11.21
N ASP A 305 36.36 -13.72 -12.42
CA ASP A 305 37.35 -14.78 -12.67
C ASP A 305 38.43 -14.28 -13.64
N PRO A 306 39.38 -13.45 -13.17
CA PRO A 306 40.41 -12.87 -14.02
C PRO A 306 41.36 -13.91 -14.64
N ASP A 307 41.52 -15.06 -13.99
CA ASP A 307 42.46 -16.11 -14.38
C ASP A 307 41.80 -17.27 -15.17
N GLY A 308 40.48 -17.21 -15.38
CA GLY A 308 39.72 -18.21 -16.13
C GLY A 308 39.68 -19.59 -15.45
N LEU A 309 39.69 -19.62 -14.12
CA LEU A 309 39.75 -20.83 -13.31
C LEU A 309 38.43 -21.61 -13.27
N LEU A 310 37.31 -20.98 -13.67
CA LEU A 310 35.99 -21.62 -13.80
C LEU A 310 35.74 -22.24 -15.18
N GLY A 311 36.72 -22.19 -16.09
CA GLY A 311 36.74 -22.95 -17.34
C GLY A 311 36.62 -22.15 -18.64
N ASP A 312 36.14 -20.89 -18.59
CA ASP A 312 36.13 -20.00 -19.76
C ASP A 312 37.14 -18.85 -19.59
N LYS A 313 38.29 -18.98 -20.24
CA LYS A 313 39.38 -17.99 -20.17
C LYS A 313 39.03 -16.63 -20.79
N ASN A 314 37.95 -16.53 -21.55
CA ASN A 314 37.52 -15.27 -22.17
C ASN A 314 36.45 -14.55 -21.34
N LYS A 315 35.97 -15.16 -20.25
CA LYS A 315 34.92 -14.61 -19.40
C LYS A 315 35.50 -14.23 -18.04
N THR A 316 35.69 -12.93 -17.82
CA THR A 316 36.19 -12.40 -16.54
C THR A 316 35.06 -11.94 -15.63
N ASP A 317 34.00 -11.33 -16.16
CA ASP A 317 32.84 -10.90 -15.39
C ASP A 317 31.71 -11.92 -15.57
N TYR A 318 31.28 -12.51 -14.45
CA TYR A 318 30.16 -13.45 -14.45
C TYR A 318 28.83 -12.77 -14.10
N GLY A 319 28.85 -11.55 -13.56
CA GLY A 319 27.68 -10.86 -13.05
C GLY A 319 27.36 -11.22 -11.60
N ILE A 320 26.12 -10.93 -11.19
CA ILE A 320 25.68 -11.11 -9.81
C ILE A 320 25.59 -12.61 -9.49
N THR A 321 26.19 -13.00 -8.36
CA THR A 321 26.15 -14.34 -7.79
C THR A 321 25.63 -14.27 -6.36
N CYS A 322 24.98 -15.33 -5.89
CA CYS A 322 24.52 -15.46 -4.51
C CYS A 322 25.27 -16.60 -3.82
N ALA A 323 25.77 -16.35 -2.62
CA ALA A 323 26.41 -17.35 -1.77
C ALA A 323 25.72 -17.43 -0.40
N LEU A 324 25.93 -18.54 0.30
CA LEU A 324 25.46 -18.76 1.65
C LEU A 324 26.66 -19.00 2.57
N ILE A 325 26.83 -18.13 3.57
CA ILE A 325 28.02 -18.07 4.42
C ILE A 325 27.58 -18.18 5.89
N PRO A 326 28.20 -19.04 6.72
CA PRO A 326 27.97 -19.01 8.16
C PRO A 326 28.27 -17.62 8.73
N ALA A 327 27.41 -17.09 9.61
CA ALA A 327 27.57 -15.74 10.15
C ALA A 327 28.79 -15.61 11.08
N ASN A 328 29.25 -16.72 11.65
CA ASN A 328 30.47 -16.80 12.47
C ASN A 328 31.73 -17.16 11.65
N TYR A 329 31.64 -17.15 10.33
CA TYR A 329 32.78 -17.46 9.46
C TYR A 329 33.89 -16.41 9.61
N GLU A 330 35.15 -16.84 9.56
CA GLU A 330 36.30 -15.95 9.81
C GLU A 330 36.30 -14.75 8.86
N GLY A 331 36.44 -13.53 9.41
CA GLY A 331 36.41 -12.28 8.67
C GLY A 331 35.01 -11.75 8.30
N VAL A 332 33.95 -12.50 8.60
CA VAL A 332 32.57 -12.00 8.52
C VAL A 332 32.20 -11.35 9.85
N HIS A 333 31.77 -10.09 9.79
CA HIS A 333 31.34 -9.34 10.96
C HIS A 333 29.86 -8.98 10.85
N THR A 334 29.11 -9.39 11.86
CA THR A 334 27.71 -9.04 12.12
C THR A 334 27.56 -8.62 13.59
N GLY A 335 26.37 -8.19 14.01
CA GLY A 335 26.04 -7.91 15.41
C GLY A 335 25.66 -6.46 15.71
N GLU A 336 26.20 -5.50 14.96
CA GLU A 336 25.82 -4.09 15.09
C GLU A 336 24.38 -3.85 14.63
N ARG A 337 23.67 -2.95 15.32
CA ARG A 337 22.24 -2.67 15.07
C ARG A 337 22.00 -1.29 14.50
N HIS A 338 21.09 -1.20 13.54
CA HIS A 338 20.38 0.02 13.17
C HIS A 338 19.09 0.16 14.00
N ASN A 339 18.55 1.38 14.07
CA ASN A 339 17.25 1.66 14.68
C ASN A 339 16.29 2.25 13.63
N PRO A 340 15.43 1.44 12.99
CA PRO A 340 14.47 1.91 12.00
C PRO A 340 13.14 2.42 12.61
N GLY A 341 13.07 2.63 13.93
CA GLY A 341 11.87 3.07 14.65
C GLY A 341 11.06 1.91 15.26
N SER A 342 11.09 0.73 14.66
CA SER A 342 10.64 -0.54 15.26
C SER A 342 11.85 -1.41 15.59
N PRO A 343 11.96 -1.99 16.79
CA PRO A 343 13.18 -2.61 17.29
C PRO A 343 13.39 -4.05 16.77
N PHE A 344 12.89 -4.40 15.59
CA PHE A 344 13.27 -5.67 14.97
C PHE A 344 14.77 -5.69 14.69
N MET A 345 15.37 -6.87 14.72
CA MET A 345 16.81 -7.01 14.47
C MET A 345 17.15 -6.54 13.05
N ASN A 346 17.99 -5.52 12.94
CA ASN A 346 18.43 -4.94 11.68
C ASN A 346 19.85 -4.41 11.85
N GLY A 347 20.76 -4.71 10.92
CA GLY A 347 22.18 -4.46 11.13
C GLY A 347 23.01 -4.37 9.87
N THR A 348 24.32 -4.50 10.05
CA THR A 348 25.33 -4.56 8.98
C THR A 348 25.80 -6.00 8.78
N VAL A 349 26.33 -6.27 7.59
CA VAL A 349 27.16 -7.45 7.32
C VAL A 349 28.37 -6.98 6.54
N VAL A 350 29.56 -7.09 7.12
CA VAL A 350 30.80 -6.61 6.50
C VAL A 350 31.86 -7.70 6.48
N GLY A 351 32.67 -7.69 5.43
CA GLY A 351 33.78 -8.62 5.29
C GLY A 351 34.81 -8.04 4.33
N LYS A 352 36.07 -8.21 4.69
CA LYS A 352 37.21 -7.77 3.88
C LYS A 352 38.20 -8.92 3.76
N ASP A 353 38.60 -9.20 2.53
CA ASP A 353 39.53 -10.28 2.20
C ASP A 353 39.10 -11.67 2.75
N VAL A 354 37.79 -11.96 2.68
CA VAL A 354 37.21 -13.19 3.23
C VAL A 354 37.26 -14.31 2.20
N PHE A 355 38.00 -15.39 2.48
CA PHE A 355 38.07 -16.55 1.58
C PHE A 355 36.95 -17.57 1.85
N ILE A 356 36.11 -17.86 0.85
CA ILE A 356 35.08 -18.91 0.91
C ILE A 356 35.27 -19.96 -0.20
N PRO A 357 35.00 -21.25 0.04
CA PRO A 357 35.05 -22.26 -1.02
C PRO A 357 33.91 -22.06 -2.03
N LEU A 358 34.10 -22.50 -3.28
CA LEU A 358 33.07 -22.35 -4.34
C LEU A 358 31.74 -23.06 -4.02
N ASP A 359 31.77 -24.08 -3.16
CA ASP A 359 30.57 -24.81 -2.72
C ASP A 359 29.60 -23.95 -1.88
N PHE A 360 30.01 -22.75 -1.46
CA PHE A 360 29.12 -21.78 -0.81
C PHE A 360 28.24 -21.03 -1.81
N ILE A 361 28.56 -21.03 -3.11
CA ILE A 361 27.67 -20.49 -4.15
C ILE A 361 26.36 -21.29 -4.13
N ILE A 362 25.22 -20.61 -4.06
CA ILE A 362 23.92 -21.27 -4.02
C ILE A 362 23.68 -22.00 -5.35
N GLY A 363 23.53 -23.33 -5.28
CA GLY A 363 23.45 -24.21 -6.44
C GLY A 363 24.80 -24.53 -7.09
N GLY A 364 25.91 -24.18 -6.45
CA GLY A 364 27.26 -24.48 -6.91
C GLY A 364 27.70 -23.64 -8.12
N ILE A 365 28.82 -24.05 -8.71
CA ILE A 365 29.48 -23.33 -9.82
C ILE A 365 28.56 -23.17 -11.04
N GLU A 366 27.63 -24.10 -11.28
CA GLU A 366 26.66 -24.01 -12.38
C GLU A 366 25.77 -22.77 -12.33
N ASN A 367 25.62 -22.20 -11.13
CA ASN A 367 24.85 -20.98 -10.88
C ASN A 367 25.69 -19.71 -10.71
N ALA A 368 27.00 -19.79 -10.95
CA ALA A 368 27.88 -18.63 -11.06
C ALA A 368 27.32 -17.63 -12.09
N GLY A 369 27.08 -16.39 -11.67
CA GLY A 369 26.52 -15.33 -12.50
C GLY A 369 24.99 -15.32 -12.65
N ARG A 370 24.28 -16.29 -12.07
CA ARG A 370 22.80 -16.39 -12.16
C ARG A 370 22.06 -15.77 -10.98
N GLY A 371 22.76 -15.12 -10.07
CA GLY A 371 22.21 -14.56 -8.84
C GLY A 371 21.16 -13.47 -9.10
N TRP A 372 21.30 -12.67 -10.16
CA TRP A 372 20.29 -11.65 -10.49
C TRP A 372 18.92 -12.26 -10.81
N ARG A 373 18.91 -13.32 -11.63
CA ARG A 373 17.69 -14.08 -11.93
C ARG A 373 17.07 -14.67 -10.67
N MET A 374 17.87 -15.31 -9.81
CA MET A 374 17.39 -15.87 -8.53
C MET A 374 16.73 -14.81 -7.67
N LEU A 375 17.37 -13.65 -7.55
CA LEU A 375 16.84 -12.52 -6.80
C LEU A 375 15.50 -12.06 -7.39
N MET A 376 15.40 -11.88 -8.71
CA MET A 376 14.16 -11.42 -9.33
C MET A 376 13.00 -12.42 -9.18
N GLU A 377 13.25 -13.73 -9.28
CA GLU A 377 12.23 -14.77 -9.14
C GLU A 377 11.75 -14.89 -7.68
N CYS A 378 12.67 -14.97 -6.70
CA CYS A 378 12.32 -15.14 -5.29
C CYS A 378 11.80 -13.83 -4.63
N LEU A 379 12.37 -12.66 -4.95
CA LEU A 379 11.88 -11.36 -4.44
C LEU A 379 10.44 -11.09 -4.85
N ALA A 380 10.04 -11.53 -6.05
CA ALA A 380 8.70 -11.29 -6.57
C ALA A 380 7.63 -11.92 -5.67
N VAL A 381 7.83 -13.14 -5.19
CA VAL A 381 6.87 -13.84 -4.33
C VAL A 381 6.68 -13.12 -3.00
N GLY A 382 7.78 -12.79 -2.31
CA GLY A 382 7.76 -12.11 -1.00
C GLY A 382 6.95 -10.81 -1.02
N ARG A 383 7.11 -9.99 -2.06
CA ARG A 383 6.36 -8.73 -2.26
C ARG A 383 4.84 -8.90 -2.27
N GLY A 384 4.34 -10.07 -2.70
CA GLY A 384 2.93 -10.39 -2.74
C GLY A 384 2.33 -10.86 -1.42
N ILE A 385 3.16 -11.16 -0.42
CA ILE A 385 2.74 -11.81 0.84
C ILE A 385 3.06 -10.94 2.05
N SER A 386 4.33 -10.57 2.19
CA SER A 386 4.94 -10.02 3.41
C SER A 386 4.38 -8.66 3.82
N LEU A 387 4.79 -7.58 3.14
CA LEU A 387 4.29 -6.23 3.42
C LEU A 387 2.77 -6.06 3.18
N PRO A 388 2.15 -6.74 2.19
CA PRO A 388 0.69 -6.76 2.09
C PRO A 388 0.00 -7.33 3.33
N ALA A 389 0.54 -8.38 3.97
CA ALA A 389 -0.03 -8.93 5.21
C ALA A 389 -0.04 -7.91 6.36
N LEU A 390 1.07 -7.18 6.54
CA LEU A 390 1.17 -6.13 7.56
C LEU A 390 0.18 -4.99 7.26
N SER A 391 0.06 -4.62 5.99
CA SER A 391 -0.85 -3.57 5.53
C SER A 391 -2.31 -3.93 5.78
N THR A 392 -2.71 -5.17 5.45
CA THR A 392 -4.06 -5.67 5.70
C THR A 392 -4.35 -5.70 7.19
N SER A 393 -3.42 -6.20 8.02
CA SER A 393 -3.56 -6.22 9.49
C SER A 393 -3.78 -4.83 10.10
N ALA A 394 -3.02 -3.83 9.65
CA ALA A 394 -3.22 -2.44 10.07
C ALA A 394 -4.62 -1.92 9.69
N GLY A 395 -5.15 -2.31 8.54
CA GLY A 395 -6.54 -2.03 8.15
C GLY A 395 -7.56 -2.71 9.07
N GLU A 396 -7.41 -4.03 9.25
CA GLU A 396 -8.27 -4.85 10.12
C GLU A 396 -8.34 -4.27 11.55
N MET A 397 -7.18 -3.97 12.15
CA MET A 397 -7.09 -3.38 13.50
C MET A 397 -7.58 -1.94 13.60
N SER A 398 -7.32 -1.11 12.59
CA SER A 398 -7.80 0.27 12.59
C SER A 398 -9.33 0.30 12.47
N TYR A 399 -9.92 -0.56 11.65
CA TYR A 399 -11.38 -0.70 11.55
C TYR A 399 -11.99 -1.03 12.92
N LEU A 400 -11.41 -2.00 13.63
CA LEU A 400 -11.93 -2.45 14.92
C LEU A 400 -11.80 -1.37 16.00
N THR A 401 -10.58 -0.89 16.21
CA THR A 401 -10.23 0.00 17.33
C THR A 401 -10.70 1.45 17.12
N VAL A 402 -10.56 2.00 15.92
CA VAL A 402 -11.05 3.35 15.60
C VAL A 402 -12.58 3.37 15.54
N GLY A 403 -13.21 2.30 15.04
CA GLY A 403 -14.67 2.18 15.04
C GLY A 403 -15.25 2.14 16.46
N ALA A 404 -14.63 1.36 17.35
CA ALA A 404 -14.97 1.33 18.77
C ALA A 404 -14.76 2.70 19.43
N PHE A 405 -13.61 3.33 19.19
CA PHE A 405 -13.32 4.68 19.71
C PHE A 405 -14.34 5.72 19.23
N ALA A 406 -14.66 5.73 17.94
CA ALA A 406 -15.60 6.67 17.35
C ALA A 406 -16.99 6.55 17.97
N LYS A 407 -17.41 5.33 18.32
CA LYS A 407 -18.67 5.07 19.02
C LYS A 407 -18.64 5.52 20.48
N VAL A 408 -17.58 5.19 21.21
CA VAL A 408 -17.47 5.39 22.68
C VAL A 408 -17.16 6.85 23.06
N ARG A 409 -16.33 7.53 22.28
CA ARG A 409 -15.94 8.93 22.56
C ARG A 409 -17.09 9.87 22.22
N GLU A 410 -17.48 10.70 23.19
CA GLU A 410 -18.49 11.74 23.00
C GLU A 410 -17.88 13.15 23.00
N GLN A 411 -18.35 14.01 22.10
CA GLN A 411 -18.11 15.46 22.08
C GLN A 411 -19.38 16.16 21.62
N PHE A 412 -19.62 17.39 22.10
CA PHE A 412 -20.84 18.13 21.80
C PHE A 412 -22.11 17.29 22.04
N LYS A 413 -22.10 16.50 23.14
CA LYS A 413 -23.20 15.65 23.61
C LYS A 413 -23.56 14.45 22.72
N ILE A 414 -22.76 14.11 21.71
CA ILE A 414 -22.97 12.94 20.84
C ILE A 414 -21.67 12.16 20.62
N SER A 415 -21.79 10.91 20.19
CA SER A 415 -20.63 10.10 19.73
C SER A 415 -19.91 10.79 18.57
N VAL A 416 -18.57 10.81 18.61
CA VAL A 416 -17.76 11.51 17.58
C VAL A 416 -17.93 10.90 16.20
N GLY A 417 -18.22 9.60 16.10
CA GLY A 417 -18.51 8.94 14.83
C GLY A 417 -19.81 9.38 14.15
N LYS A 418 -20.61 10.24 14.79
CA LYS A 418 -21.81 10.87 14.19
C LYS A 418 -21.51 12.17 13.43
N PHE A 419 -20.31 12.74 13.57
CA PHE A 419 -19.93 13.94 12.81
C PHE A 419 -19.55 13.57 11.38
N GLU A 420 -20.08 14.29 10.39
CA GLU A 420 -19.87 13.97 8.97
C GLU A 420 -18.38 13.99 8.57
N GLY A 421 -17.57 14.89 9.16
CA GLY A 421 -16.12 14.90 8.94
C GLY A 421 -15.41 13.64 9.44
N VAL A 422 -15.87 13.08 10.56
CA VAL A 422 -15.38 11.79 11.09
C VAL A 422 -15.89 10.62 10.25
N GLN A 423 -17.12 10.71 9.74
CA GLN A 423 -17.69 9.69 8.86
C GLN A 423 -17.00 9.63 7.50
N ASP A 424 -16.53 10.75 6.95
CA ASP A 424 -15.71 10.74 5.72
C ASP A 424 -14.43 9.90 5.93
N ALA A 425 -13.66 10.20 6.98
CA ALA A 425 -12.46 9.45 7.35
C ALA A 425 -12.77 7.98 7.70
N SER A 426 -13.82 7.71 8.48
CA SER A 426 -14.22 6.35 8.86
C SER A 426 -14.65 5.52 7.64
N SER A 427 -15.33 6.14 6.67
CA SER A 427 -15.72 5.49 5.42
C SER A 427 -14.49 5.13 4.55
N ASN A 428 -13.43 5.93 4.60
CA ASN A 428 -12.15 5.61 3.97
C ASN A 428 -11.50 4.40 4.65
N ILE A 429 -11.43 4.37 5.97
CA ILE A 429 -10.93 3.20 6.72
C ILE A 429 -11.72 1.94 6.34
N ALA A 430 -13.05 2.03 6.34
CA ALA A 430 -13.93 0.91 6.03
C ALA A 430 -13.75 0.37 4.61
N SER A 431 -13.77 1.25 3.60
CA SER A 431 -13.62 0.84 2.20
C SER A 431 -12.22 0.34 1.87
N ASN A 432 -11.18 0.97 2.42
CA ASN A 432 -9.81 0.57 2.21
C ASN A 432 -9.47 -0.76 2.92
N THR A 433 -10.03 -1.00 4.10
CA THR A 433 -9.88 -2.29 4.81
C THR A 433 -10.53 -3.42 4.01
N TYR A 434 -11.75 -3.22 3.51
CA TYR A 434 -12.42 -4.18 2.62
C TYR A 434 -11.62 -4.44 1.34
N MET A 435 -11.03 -3.39 0.76
CA MET A 435 -10.16 -3.50 -0.42
C MET A 435 -8.90 -4.31 -0.12
N LEU A 436 -8.21 -4.05 0.99
CA LEU A 436 -6.98 -4.77 1.38
C LEU A 436 -7.24 -6.26 1.56
N GLU A 437 -8.34 -6.60 2.22
CA GLU A 437 -8.74 -7.99 2.44
C GLU A 437 -9.05 -8.69 1.11
N SER A 438 -9.89 -8.06 0.29
CA SER A 438 -10.24 -8.56 -1.04
C SER A 438 -9.00 -8.77 -1.90
N PHE A 439 -8.07 -7.83 -1.84
CA PHE A 439 -6.84 -7.82 -2.64
C PHE A 439 -5.89 -8.93 -2.20
N ARG A 440 -5.70 -9.14 -0.89
CA ARG A 440 -4.93 -10.25 -0.32
C ARG A 440 -5.39 -11.58 -0.91
N HIS A 441 -6.70 -11.86 -0.85
CA HIS A 441 -7.26 -13.11 -1.38
C HIS A 441 -6.93 -13.34 -2.85
N LEU A 442 -7.08 -12.33 -3.72
CA LEU A 442 -6.78 -12.51 -5.14
C LEU A 442 -5.28 -12.66 -5.41
N VAL A 443 -4.43 -11.94 -4.69
CA VAL A 443 -2.97 -12.02 -4.84
C VAL A 443 -2.45 -13.38 -4.39
N THR A 444 -2.86 -13.89 -3.23
CA THR A 444 -2.42 -15.19 -2.73
C THR A 444 -2.98 -16.33 -3.57
N CYS A 445 -4.18 -16.18 -4.15
CA CYS A 445 -4.69 -17.08 -5.18
C CYS A 445 -3.73 -17.17 -6.37
N GLY A 446 -3.31 -16.04 -6.94
CA GLY A 446 -2.39 -16.01 -8.06
C GLY A 446 -1.01 -16.60 -7.75
N LEU A 447 -0.52 -16.42 -6.53
CA LEU A 447 0.73 -17.04 -6.07
C LEU A 447 0.58 -18.57 -5.91
N ASN A 448 -0.59 -19.06 -5.53
CA ASN A 448 -0.85 -20.49 -5.34
C ASN A 448 -1.02 -21.27 -6.66
N GLU A 449 -1.33 -20.58 -7.77
CA GLU A 449 -1.37 -21.18 -9.12
C GLU A 449 0.04 -21.52 -9.66
N GLY A 450 1.09 -21.10 -8.95
CA GLY A 450 2.48 -21.32 -9.32
C GLY A 450 3.08 -20.24 -10.22
N GLY A 451 4.40 -20.32 -10.42
CA GLY A 451 5.18 -19.31 -11.12
C GLY A 451 5.46 -18.08 -10.26
N THR A 452 5.91 -17.00 -10.90
CA THR A 452 6.41 -15.78 -10.23
C THR A 452 5.80 -14.52 -10.88
N PRO A 453 4.51 -14.24 -10.65
CA PRO A 453 3.79 -13.12 -11.27
C PRO A 453 4.27 -11.76 -10.74
N SER A 454 5.36 -11.24 -11.33
CA SER A 454 6.09 -10.06 -10.84
C SER A 454 5.28 -8.75 -10.91
N VAL A 455 4.41 -8.61 -11.90
CA VAL A 455 3.56 -7.41 -12.08
C VAL A 455 2.47 -7.37 -11.01
N MET A 456 1.79 -8.50 -10.78
CA MET A 456 0.76 -8.62 -9.75
C MET A 456 1.33 -8.37 -8.35
N THR A 457 2.50 -8.93 -8.03
CA THR A 457 3.14 -8.76 -6.72
C THR A 457 3.68 -7.35 -6.51
N ALA A 458 4.13 -6.66 -7.57
CA ALA A 458 4.43 -5.24 -7.53
C ALA A 458 3.17 -4.38 -7.25
N MET A 459 2.03 -4.70 -7.87
CA MET A 459 0.75 -4.07 -7.53
C MET A 459 0.39 -4.33 -6.06
N ALA A 460 0.52 -5.58 -5.60
CA ALA A 460 0.24 -5.97 -4.22
C ALA A 460 1.01 -5.10 -3.23
N LYS A 461 2.33 -5.02 -3.39
CA LYS A 461 3.21 -4.25 -2.52
C LYS A 461 2.85 -2.76 -2.50
N TYR A 462 2.74 -2.14 -3.68
CA TYR A 462 2.50 -0.69 -3.75
C TYR A 462 1.13 -0.32 -3.18
N TYR A 463 0.05 -0.92 -3.70
CA TYR A 463 -1.31 -0.50 -3.34
C TYR A 463 -1.67 -0.94 -1.92
N ALA A 464 -1.15 -2.06 -1.40
CA ALA A 464 -1.39 -2.41 -0.01
C ALA A 464 -0.72 -1.43 0.96
N THR A 465 0.57 -1.14 0.78
CA THR A 465 1.33 -0.27 1.71
C THR A 465 0.90 1.20 1.63
N GLU A 466 0.53 1.68 0.44
CA GLU A 466 -0.02 3.05 0.31
C GLU A 466 -1.43 3.15 0.92
N THR A 467 -2.24 2.10 0.82
CA THR A 467 -3.57 2.05 1.43
C THR A 467 -3.48 1.98 2.96
N MET A 468 -2.53 1.20 3.51
CA MET A 468 -2.20 1.22 4.94
C MET A 468 -1.87 2.63 5.44
N ARG A 469 -1.01 3.38 4.72
CA ARG A 469 -0.68 4.76 5.10
C ARG A 469 -1.93 5.62 5.24
N LYS A 470 -2.86 5.52 4.29
CA LYS A 470 -4.12 6.28 4.31
C LYS A 470 -4.99 5.90 5.50
N ILE A 471 -5.22 4.59 5.70
CA ILE A 471 -6.03 4.09 6.81
C ILE A 471 -5.48 4.56 8.17
N VAL A 472 -4.18 4.39 8.40
CA VAL A 472 -3.59 4.77 9.68
C VAL A 472 -3.66 6.29 9.88
N ASN A 473 -3.43 7.10 8.83
CA ASN A 473 -3.59 8.55 8.91
C ASN A 473 -5.04 8.95 9.24
N ASP A 474 -6.03 8.37 8.55
CA ASP A 474 -7.45 8.60 8.85
C ASP A 474 -7.76 8.22 10.31
N GLY A 475 -7.16 7.13 10.82
CA GLY A 475 -7.25 6.72 12.21
C GLY A 475 -6.64 7.74 13.18
N MET A 476 -5.48 8.32 12.85
CA MET A 476 -4.83 9.35 13.66
C MET A 476 -5.72 10.58 13.77
N ASP A 477 -6.38 10.98 12.67
CA ASP A 477 -7.28 12.14 12.64
C ASP A 477 -8.53 11.90 13.50
N ILE A 478 -9.13 10.71 13.44
CA ILE A 478 -10.34 10.37 14.22
C ILE A 478 -10.03 10.25 15.72
N VAL A 479 -8.93 9.59 16.07
CA VAL A 479 -8.54 9.35 17.48
C VAL A 479 -7.94 10.62 18.11
N GLY A 480 -7.38 11.50 17.29
CA GLY A 480 -6.96 12.85 17.66
C GLY A 480 -5.82 12.87 18.68
N GLY A 481 -5.93 13.74 19.69
CA GLY A 481 -4.88 13.95 20.70
C GLY A 481 -4.43 12.67 21.40
N ARG A 482 -5.31 11.68 21.58
CA ARG A 482 -4.95 10.37 22.15
C ARG A 482 -3.94 9.62 21.28
N ALA A 483 -4.10 9.68 19.95
CA ALA A 483 -3.28 8.90 19.02
C ALA A 483 -1.81 9.30 19.06
N ILE A 484 -1.51 10.56 19.40
CA ILE A 484 -0.14 11.09 19.46
C ILE A 484 0.52 10.95 20.84
N GLN A 485 -0.24 10.64 21.91
CA GLN A 485 0.34 10.40 23.23
C GLN A 485 0.90 8.98 23.29
N LEU A 486 2.22 8.86 23.20
CA LEU A 486 2.91 7.56 23.36
C LEU A 486 2.73 7.03 24.78
N GLY A 487 2.48 5.73 24.90
CA GLY A 487 2.39 5.03 26.17
C GLY A 487 1.76 3.64 26.03
N PRO A 488 1.75 2.85 27.11
CA PRO A 488 1.15 1.51 27.13
C PRO A 488 -0.31 1.45 26.68
N ARG A 489 -1.08 2.54 26.79
CA ARG A 489 -2.51 2.59 26.42
C ARG A 489 -2.74 2.98 24.96
N ASN A 490 -1.68 3.37 24.24
CA ASN A 490 -1.77 3.78 22.85
C ASN A 490 -1.79 2.56 21.92
N PHE A 491 -2.69 2.59 20.93
CA PHE A 491 -2.85 1.50 19.95
C PHE A 491 -2.51 1.90 18.50
N LEU A 492 -2.10 3.15 18.24
CA LEU A 492 -1.98 3.68 16.88
C LEU A 492 -0.63 4.36 16.56
N ALA A 493 0.04 4.94 17.54
CA ALA A 493 1.29 5.67 17.36
C ALA A 493 2.44 4.78 16.83
N LEU A 494 2.61 3.57 17.37
CA LEU A 494 3.66 2.66 16.93
C LEU A 494 3.40 2.13 15.50
N PRO A 495 2.17 1.69 15.15
CA PRO A 495 1.81 1.44 13.75
C PRO A 495 2.08 2.63 12.82
N TYR A 496 1.76 3.85 13.24
CA TYR A 496 2.03 5.07 12.46
C TYR A 496 3.53 5.28 12.20
N GLN A 497 4.37 5.14 13.24
CA GLN A 497 5.83 5.28 13.13
C GLN A 497 6.45 4.24 12.19
N ALA A 498 5.82 3.08 12.00
CA ALA A 498 6.32 2.02 11.16
C ALA A 498 6.02 2.18 9.66
N ILE A 499 5.05 3.02 9.29
CA ILE A 499 4.63 3.23 7.89
C ILE A 499 5.82 3.47 6.92
N PRO A 500 6.82 4.32 7.26
CA PRO A 500 7.93 4.62 6.37
C PRO A 500 8.74 3.40 5.95
N VAL A 501 8.82 2.37 6.79
CA VAL A 501 9.53 1.13 6.47
C VAL A 501 8.84 0.41 5.32
N SER A 502 7.54 0.13 5.44
CA SER A 502 6.77 -0.64 4.45
C SER A 502 6.73 0.01 3.06
N ILE A 503 6.70 1.33 2.98
CA ILE A 503 6.64 2.06 1.70
C ILE A 503 8.02 2.15 1.01
N THR A 504 9.10 1.87 1.75
CA THR A 504 10.48 2.04 1.31
C THR A 504 11.15 0.71 0.96
N VAL A 505 11.02 -0.32 1.80
CA VAL A 505 11.70 -1.61 1.63
C VAL A 505 11.02 -2.49 0.56
N GLU A 506 11.69 -3.57 0.16
CA GLU A 506 11.28 -4.50 -0.92
C GLU A 506 11.03 -3.83 -2.28
N GLY A 507 11.64 -2.66 -2.49
CA GLY A 507 11.45 -1.79 -3.64
C GLY A 507 10.57 -0.59 -3.26
N ALA A 508 11.15 0.61 -3.32
CA ALA A 508 10.44 1.83 -2.95
C ALA A 508 9.15 1.98 -3.77
N ASN A 509 8.08 2.46 -3.14
CA ASN A 509 6.77 2.62 -3.78
C ASN A 509 6.84 3.46 -5.06
N ILE A 510 7.67 4.50 -5.08
CA ILE A 510 7.89 5.37 -6.25
C ILE A 510 8.36 4.56 -7.47
N LEU A 511 9.37 3.71 -7.30
CA LEU A 511 9.92 2.89 -8.39
C LEU A 511 8.97 1.75 -8.77
N THR A 512 8.34 1.14 -7.76
CA THR A 512 7.36 0.07 -7.98
C THR A 512 6.22 0.55 -8.87
N ARG A 513 5.63 1.71 -8.55
CA ARG A 513 4.56 2.32 -9.33
C ARG A 513 5.04 2.81 -10.70
N SER A 514 6.12 3.58 -10.75
CA SER A 514 6.50 4.27 -11.97
C SER A 514 7.23 3.39 -13.00
N LEU A 515 7.93 2.33 -12.56
CA LEU A 515 8.75 1.50 -13.45
C LEU A 515 8.30 0.06 -13.52
N MET A 516 8.01 -0.60 -12.39
CA MET A 516 7.76 -2.04 -12.39
C MET A 516 6.37 -2.38 -12.92
N ILE A 517 5.31 -1.81 -12.33
CA ILE A 517 3.92 -2.21 -12.64
C ILE A 517 3.61 -2.04 -14.12
N PHE A 518 3.82 -0.84 -14.69
CA PHE A 518 3.55 -0.63 -16.11
C PHE A 518 4.74 -1.01 -17.01
N GLY A 519 5.98 -0.68 -16.65
CA GLY A 519 7.13 -0.95 -17.53
C GLY A 519 7.33 -2.44 -17.78
N GLN A 520 7.37 -3.27 -16.72
CA GLN A 520 7.42 -4.73 -16.87
C GLN A 520 6.06 -5.28 -17.32
N GLY A 521 4.96 -4.69 -16.86
CA GLY A 521 3.60 -5.03 -17.27
C GLY A 521 3.39 -4.97 -18.78
N ALA A 522 3.80 -3.87 -19.42
CA ALA A 522 3.69 -3.70 -20.87
C ALA A 522 4.45 -4.78 -21.63
N MET A 523 5.64 -5.16 -21.15
CA MET A 523 6.47 -6.17 -21.80
C MET A 523 5.88 -7.58 -21.65
N ARG A 524 5.39 -7.95 -20.47
CA ARG A 524 4.91 -9.32 -20.18
C ARG A 524 3.43 -9.54 -20.51
N CYS A 525 2.61 -8.52 -20.31
CA CYS A 525 1.16 -8.62 -20.43
C CYS A 525 0.67 -8.28 -21.83
N HIS A 526 1.42 -7.49 -22.62
CA HIS A 526 1.04 -7.21 -24.00
C HIS A 526 1.22 -8.46 -24.87
N PRO A 527 0.24 -8.83 -25.73
CA PRO A 527 0.26 -10.10 -26.44
C PRO A 527 1.32 -10.22 -27.54
N TYR A 528 1.85 -9.09 -28.04
CA TYR A 528 2.77 -9.08 -29.19
C TYR A 528 4.10 -8.36 -28.92
N LEU A 529 4.19 -7.55 -27.86
CA LEU A 529 5.28 -6.57 -27.73
C LEU A 529 6.61 -7.29 -27.55
N PHE A 530 6.68 -8.22 -26.61
CA PHE A 530 7.91 -8.98 -26.34
C PHE A 530 8.46 -9.72 -27.57
N GLU A 531 7.60 -10.42 -28.32
CA GLU A 531 8.01 -11.15 -29.53
C GLU A 531 8.47 -10.18 -30.65
N GLU A 532 7.80 -9.03 -30.81
CA GLU A 532 8.22 -8.00 -31.76
C GLU A 532 9.61 -7.46 -31.41
N LEU A 533 9.87 -7.21 -30.13
CA LEU A 533 11.16 -6.72 -29.66
C LEU A 533 12.29 -7.74 -29.91
N GLN A 534 12.02 -9.02 -29.66
CA GLN A 534 12.96 -10.11 -29.99
C GLN A 534 13.27 -10.17 -31.49
N LEU A 535 12.26 -10.03 -32.35
CA LEU A 535 12.46 -10.00 -33.81
C LEU A 535 13.29 -8.77 -34.24
N LEU A 536 13.09 -7.62 -33.61
CA LEU A 536 13.84 -6.40 -33.91
C LEU A 536 15.31 -6.50 -33.47
N GLN A 537 15.61 -7.30 -32.45
CA GLN A 537 16.97 -7.53 -31.92
C GLN A 537 17.67 -8.76 -32.52
N SER A 538 16.99 -9.53 -33.38
CA SER A 538 17.56 -10.72 -34.02
C SER A 538 18.75 -10.40 -34.92
N GLU A 539 19.80 -11.22 -34.85
CA GLU A 539 20.96 -11.12 -35.75
C GLU A 539 20.59 -11.41 -37.21
N ASP A 540 19.66 -12.34 -37.46
CA ASP A 540 19.12 -12.61 -38.80
C ASP A 540 18.02 -11.62 -39.17
N LYS A 541 18.44 -10.45 -39.67
CA LYS A 541 17.57 -9.35 -40.07
C LYS A 541 16.61 -9.71 -41.21
N ARG A 542 16.97 -10.62 -42.13
CA ARG A 542 16.12 -10.96 -43.29
C ARG A 542 14.95 -11.83 -42.86
N SER A 543 15.21 -12.89 -42.09
CA SER A 543 14.16 -13.76 -41.55
C SER A 543 13.26 -12.99 -40.57
N ALA A 544 13.86 -12.16 -39.72
CA ALA A 544 13.13 -11.32 -38.78
C ALA A 544 12.16 -10.37 -39.47
N GLN A 545 12.58 -9.70 -40.55
CA GLN A 545 11.73 -8.77 -41.29
C GLN A 545 10.48 -9.44 -41.90
N HIS A 546 10.59 -10.70 -42.34
CA HIS A 546 9.45 -11.45 -42.86
C HIS A 546 8.49 -11.88 -41.76
N LYS A 547 9.00 -12.37 -40.63
CA LYS A 547 8.18 -12.73 -39.45
C LYS A 547 7.50 -11.49 -38.83
N PHE A 548 8.18 -10.36 -38.85
CA PHE A 548 7.65 -9.08 -38.37
C PHE A 548 6.40 -8.63 -39.13
N ASP A 549 6.31 -8.84 -40.46
CA ASP A 549 5.11 -8.47 -41.24
C ASP A 549 3.84 -9.16 -40.74
N ASP A 550 3.91 -10.45 -40.37
CA ASP A 550 2.75 -11.15 -39.82
C ASP A 550 2.40 -10.65 -38.42
N MET A 551 3.42 -10.51 -37.56
CA MET A 551 3.24 -10.05 -36.18
C MET A 551 2.67 -8.64 -36.09
N PHE A 552 3.24 -7.71 -36.86
CA PHE A 552 2.84 -6.31 -36.87
C PHE A 552 1.37 -6.13 -37.27
N PHE A 553 0.87 -6.92 -38.23
CA PHE A 553 -0.55 -6.86 -38.63
C PHE A 553 -1.48 -7.54 -37.63
N LYS A 554 -1.01 -8.54 -36.86
CA LYS A 554 -1.76 -9.08 -35.72
C LYS A 554 -1.87 -8.04 -34.60
N HIS A 555 -0.77 -7.35 -34.30
CA HIS A 555 -0.75 -6.25 -33.33
C HIS A 555 -1.69 -5.11 -33.78
N LEU A 556 -1.57 -4.60 -35.02
CA LEU A 556 -2.50 -3.58 -35.53
C LEU A 556 -3.96 -4.03 -35.46
N GLY A 557 -4.25 -5.27 -35.89
CA GLY A 557 -5.60 -5.84 -35.81
C GLY A 557 -6.13 -5.87 -34.38
N TYR A 558 -5.27 -6.19 -33.41
CA TYR A 558 -5.58 -6.13 -31.99
C TYR A 558 -5.86 -4.70 -31.51
N THR A 559 -5.00 -3.72 -31.81
CA THR A 559 -5.18 -2.32 -31.41
C THR A 559 -6.50 -1.75 -31.94
N PHE A 560 -6.80 -1.97 -33.23
CA PHE A 560 -8.07 -1.52 -33.82
C PHE A 560 -9.28 -2.28 -33.26
N ASN A 561 -9.17 -3.58 -32.94
CA ASN A 561 -10.22 -4.32 -32.24
C ASN A 561 -10.51 -3.71 -30.86
N ARG A 562 -9.47 -3.40 -30.08
CA ARG A 562 -9.64 -2.77 -28.75
C ARG A 562 -10.22 -1.37 -28.87
N GLY A 563 -9.82 -0.60 -29.88
CA GLY A 563 -10.46 0.68 -30.19
C GLY A 563 -11.94 0.56 -30.56
N ALA A 564 -12.32 -0.40 -31.40
CA ALA A 564 -13.72 -0.64 -31.73
C ALA A 564 -14.55 -1.06 -30.50
N ARG A 565 -14.01 -1.95 -29.65
CA ARG A 565 -14.66 -2.38 -28.40
C ARG A 565 -14.82 -1.22 -27.42
N SER A 566 -13.76 -0.44 -27.26
CA SER A 566 -13.70 0.76 -26.42
C SER A 566 -14.76 1.78 -26.86
N PHE A 567 -14.82 2.09 -28.16
CA PHE A 567 -15.80 3.01 -28.73
C PHE A 567 -17.25 2.58 -28.49
N VAL A 568 -17.57 1.32 -28.82
CA VAL A 568 -18.91 0.76 -28.64
C VAL A 568 -19.30 0.75 -27.16
N ALA A 569 -18.44 0.23 -26.29
CA ALA A 569 -18.70 0.20 -24.86
C ALA A 569 -18.78 1.61 -24.25
N GLY A 570 -18.03 2.57 -24.80
CA GLY A 570 -18.06 3.98 -24.44
C GLY A 570 -19.41 4.63 -24.69
N TYR A 571 -20.02 4.34 -25.84
CA TYR A 571 -21.29 4.93 -26.23
C TYR A 571 -22.50 4.33 -25.49
N PHE A 572 -22.47 3.02 -25.18
CA PHE A 572 -23.56 2.32 -24.50
C PHE A 572 -23.40 2.20 -22.97
N GLY A 573 -22.41 2.88 -22.38
CA GLY A 573 -22.21 2.90 -20.92
C GLY A 573 -21.61 1.62 -20.32
N GLY A 574 -21.08 0.71 -21.14
CA GLY A 574 -20.46 -0.54 -20.70
C GLY A 574 -20.48 -1.60 -21.81
N SER A 575 -19.76 -2.70 -21.63
CA SER A 575 -19.87 -3.82 -22.57
C SER A 575 -21.23 -4.50 -22.45
N SER A 576 -21.73 -5.09 -23.54
CA SER A 576 -22.93 -5.94 -23.51
C SER A 576 -22.72 -7.26 -22.78
N LYS A 577 -21.46 -7.67 -22.59
CA LYS A 577 -21.06 -8.95 -22.00
C LYS A 577 -20.70 -8.78 -20.52
N ALA A 578 -21.34 -9.52 -19.65
CA ALA A 578 -20.95 -9.72 -18.27
C ALA A 578 -20.78 -11.23 -18.02
N PRO A 579 -19.99 -11.65 -17.02
CA PRO A 579 -19.91 -13.06 -16.65
C PRO A 579 -21.28 -13.62 -16.28
N LYS A 580 -21.49 -14.91 -16.57
CA LYS A 580 -22.75 -15.59 -16.24
C LYS A 580 -22.97 -15.70 -14.72
N PHE A 581 -21.90 -15.83 -13.95
CA PHE A 581 -21.93 -15.92 -12.49
C PHE A 581 -22.18 -14.56 -11.81
N ALA A 582 -22.19 -13.45 -12.56
CA ALA A 582 -22.42 -12.13 -11.97
C ALA A 582 -23.89 -11.91 -11.59
N ASP A 583 -24.12 -11.62 -10.31
CA ASP A 583 -25.42 -11.24 -9.74
C ASP A 583 -25.86 -9.81 -10.16
N SER A 584 -26.98 -9.34 -9.64
CA SER A 584 -27.52 -8.01 -9.97
C SER A 584 -26.61 -6.86 -9.52
N PHE A 585 -25.87 -7.04 -8.41
CA PHE A 585 -24.97 -6.05 -7.84
C PHE A 585 -23.65 -5.93 -8.61
N SER A 586 -23.00 -7.06 -8.88
CA SER A 586 -21.66 -7.15 -9.49
C SER A 586 -21.68 -6.95 -11.01
N ARG A 587 -22.77 -7.31 -11.68
CA ARG A 587 -22.89 -7.28 -13.16
C ARG A 587 -22.58 -5.91 -13.78
N PRO A 588 -23.06 -4.76 -13.26
CA PRO A 588 -22.68 -3.45 -13.77
C PRO A 588 -21.16 -3.20 -13.70
N TYR A 589 -20.50 -3.61 -12.62
CA TYR A 589 -19.06 -3.42 -12.45
C TYR A 589 -18.24 -4.26 -13.42
N TYR A 590 -18.61 -5.52 -13.65
CA TYR A 590 -17.95 -6.34 -14.69
C TYR A 590 -18.06 -5.74 -16.09
N LYS A 591 -19.21 -5.14 -16.45
CA LYS A 591 -19.39 -4.43 -17.72
C LYS A 591 -18.49 -3.20 -17.83
N LYS A 592 -18.32 -2.47 -16.73
CA LYS A 592 -17.40 -1.31 -16.64
C LYS A 592 -15.94 -1.76 -16.74
N ILE A 593 -15.55 -2.85 -16.08
CA ILE A 593 -14.19 -3.42 -16.17
C ILE A 593 -13.89 -3.84 -17.62
N ASN A 594 -14.82 -4.51 -18.31
CA ASN A 594 -14.65 -4.87 -19.72
C ASN A 594 -14.41 -3.65 -20.62
N ARG A 595 -15.14 -2.54 -20.37
CA ARG A 595 -14.94 -1.27 -21.08
C ARG A 595 -13.56 -0.68 -20.76
N LEU A 596 -13.25 -0.52 -19.48
CA LEU A 596 -12.04 0.16 -19.02
C LEU A 596 -10.77 -0.62 -19.34
N SER A 597 -10.83 -1.95 -19.34
CA SER A 597 -9.76 -2.82 -19.83
C SER A 597 -9.49 -2.58 -21.32
N ALA A 598 -10.54 -2.51 -22.16
CA ALA A 598 -10.37 -2.19 -23.58
C ALA A 598 -9.82 -0.77 -23.81
N ASN A 599 -10.30 0.21 -23.01
CA ASN A 599 -9.74 1.56 -23.01
C ASN A 599 -8.25 1.55 -22.64
N PHE A 600 -7.88 0.77 -21.62
CA PHE A 600 -6.51 0.68 -21.14
C PHE A 600 -5.58 0.08 -22.18
N ALA A 601 -5.98 -1.02 -22.82
CA ALA A 601 -5.22 -1.64 -23.90
C ALA A 601 -4.94 -0.65 -25.06
N LEU A 602 -5.97 0.06 -25.54
CA LEU A 602 -5.80 1.07 -26.59
C LEU A 602 -4.86 2.20 -26.16
N THR A 603 -5.01 2.67 -24.93
CA THR A 603 -4.19 3.76 -24.38
C THR A 603 -2.76 3.35 -24.13
N ALA A 604 -2.52 2.10 -23.72
CA ALA A 604 -1.20 1.51 -23.58
C ALA A 604 -0.51 1.41 -24.94
N ASP A 605 -1.19 0.94 -25.99
CA ASP A 605 -0.63 0.88 -27.35
C ASP A 605 -0.30 2.28 -27.89
N MET A 606 -1.17 3.27 -27.64
CA MET A 606 -0.87 4.67 -27.97
C MET A 606 0.40 5.14 -27.25
N ALA A 607 0.53 4.87 -25.95
CA ALA A 607 1.69 5.28 -25.15
C ALA A 607 2.98 4.60 -25.63
N LEU A 608 2.95 3.28 -25.83
CA LEU A 608 4.08 2.48 -26.28
C LEU A 608 4.51 2.85 -27.70
N GLY A 609 3.56 3.01 -28.63
CA GLY A 609 3.83 3.33 -30.02
C GLY A 609 4.35 4.75 -30.25
N LEU A 610 3.91 5.73 -29.45
CA LEU A 610 4.30 7.14 -29.63
C LEU A 610 5.48 7.58 -28.76
N LEU A 611 5.67 6.98 -27.57
CA LEU A 611 6.74 7.34 -26.66
C LEU A 611 7.91 6.33 -26.67
N ALA A 612 7.67 5.09 -27.11
CA ALA A 612 8.70 4.04 -27.22
C ALA A 612 9.61 4.01 -25.97
N GLY A 613 10.94 4.07 -26.15
CA GLY A 613 11.91 4.06 -25.06
C GLY A 613 11.85 5.26 -24.10
N ASP A 614 11.26 6.39 -24.52
CA ASP A 614 11.11 7.56 -23.64
C ASP A 614 10.07 7.34 -22.54
N LEU A 615 9.17 6.35 -22.69
CA LEU A 615 8.17 6.04 -21.68
C LEU A 615 8.81 5.64 -20.34
N LYS A 616 9.97 4.95 -20.38
CA LYS A 616 10.77 4.62 -19.18
C LYS A 616 11.21 5.87 -18.40
N ARG A 617 11.41 6.99 -19.09
CA ARG A 617 11.81 8.28 -18.50
C ARG A 617 10.61 9.16 -18.11
N LYS A 618 9.40 8.84 -18.59
CA LYS A 618 8.17 9.57 -18.31
C LYS A 618 7.39 8.92 -17.16
N GLU A 619 8.05 8.83 -16.01
CA GLU A 619 7.56 8.13 -14.81
C GLU A 619 6.16 8.56 -14.37
N MET A 620 5.79 9.84 -14.49
CA MET A 620 4.44 10.31 -14.19
C MET A 620 3.37 9.72 -15.12
N LEU A 621 3.66 9.54 -16.42
CA LEU A 621 2.72 8.92 -17.36
C LEU A 621 2.64 7.42 -17.11
N SER A 622 3.80 6.77 -16.92
CA SER A 622 3.88 5.35 -16.58
C SER A 622 3.12 5.04 -15.29
N GLY A 623 3.27 5.86 -14.25
CA GLY A 623 2.56 5.72 -12.98
C GLY A 623 1.03 5.82 -13.14
N ARG A 624 0.51 6.69 -14.01
CA ARG A 624 -0.94 6.76 -14.30
C ARG A 624 -1.44 5.50 -15.02
N LEU A 625 -0.64 4.93 -15.92
CA LEU A 625 -0.96 3.65 -16.56
C LEU A 625 -0.95 2.51 -15.54
N ALA A 626 -0.01 2.53 -14.59
CA ALA A 626 0.02 1.60 -13.47
C ALA A 626 -1.24 1.71 -12.60
N ASP A 627 -1.70 2.93 -12.28
CA ASP A 627 -2.93 3.16 -11.52
C ASP A 627 -4.17 2.57 -12.22
N ILE A 628 -4.31 2.80 -13.52
CA ILE A 628 -5.42 2.21 -14.29
C ILE A 628 -5.37 0.69 -14.22
N HIS A 629 -4.21 0.09 -14.47
CA HIS A 629 -4.05 -1.36 -14.54
C HIS A 629 -4.31 -2.03 -13.18
N ALA A 630 -3.74 -1.48 -12.12
CA ALA A 630 -3.87 -2.04 -10.79
C ALA A 630 -5.27 -1.87 -10.22
N HIS A 631 -5.94 -0.72 -10.43
CA HIS A 631 -7.31 -0.58 -9.96
C HIS A 631 -8.30 -1.47 -10.74
N LEU A 632 -8.04 -1.81 -12.01
CA LEU A 632 -8.80 -2.86 -12.69
C LEU A 632 -8.66 -4.21 -11.98
N PHE A 633 -7.44 -4.56 -11.55
CA PHE A 633 -7.18 -5.78 -10.78
C PHE A 633 -7.86 -5.74 -9.41
N ILE A 634 -7.73 -4.64 -8.67
CA ILE A 634 -8.39 -4.41 -7.36
C ILE A 634 -9.91 -4.54 -7.48
N MET A 635 -10.54 -3.98 -8.52
CA MET A 635 -11.97 -4.14 -8.74
C MET A 635 -12.36 -5.62 -8.93
N THR A 636 -11.56 -6.41 -9.64
CA THR A 636 -11.83 -7.85 -9.76
C THR A 636 -11.64 -8.60 -8.45
N ALA A 637 -10.70 -8.16 -7.60
CA ALA A 637 -10.48 -8.72 -6.27
C ALA A 637 -11.70 -8.47 -5.37
N ILE A 638 -12.18 -7.22 -5.31
CA ILE A 638 -13.36 -6.82 -4.54
C ILE A 638 -14.60 -7.60 -4.96
N LEU A 639 -14.85 -7.74 -6.28
CA LEU A 639 -16.00 -8.48 -6.78
C LEU A 639 -15.92 -9.98 -6.46
N ARG A 640 -14.73 -10.58 -6.52
CA ARG A 640 -14.54 -11.99 -6.21
C ARG A 640 -14.69 -12.26 -4.72
N TYR A 641 -14.16 -11.38 -3.87
CA TYR A 641 -14.31 -11.45 -2.42
C TYR A 641 -15.78 -11.34 -2.00
N TYR A 642 -16.50 -10.31 -2.49
CA TYR A 642 -17.96 -10.17 -2.26
C TYR A 642 -18.74 -11.40 -2.74
N ALA A 643 -18.36 -12.02 -3.86
CA ALA A 643 -19.05 -13.20 -4.38
C ALA A 643 -18.91 -14.44 -3.46
N GLN A 644 -17.88 -14.49 -2.61
CA GLN A 644 -17.61 -15.58 -1.67
C GLN A 644 -18.01 -15.25 -0.23
N GLY A 645 -18.26 -13.98 0.09
CA GLY A 645 -18.70 -13.54 1.41
C GLY A 645 -20.20 -13.76 1.67
N THR A 646 -20.71 -13.11 2.71
CA THR A 646 -22.11 -13.22 3.16
C THR A 646 -23.11 -12.60 2.19
N GLN A 647 -22.66 -11.66 1.35
CA GLN A 647 -23.50 -10.83 0.48
C GLN A 647 -24.57 -10.06 1.24
N SER A 648 -24.35 -9.83 2.54
CA SER A 648 -25.24 -9.05 3.39
C SER A 648 -25.34 -7.61 2.91
N LYS A 649 -26.38 -6.90 3.35
CA LYS A 649 -26.54 -5.48 2.99
C LYS A 649 -25.33 -4.64 3.44
N ALA A 650 -24.79 -4.91 4.63
CA ALA A 650 -23.59 -4.26 5.14
C ALA A 650 -22.38 -4.52 4.24
N GLU A 651 -22.14 -5.78 3.85
CA GLU A 651 -21.04 -6.14 2.95
C GLU A 651 -21.19 -5.49 1.57
N GLN A 652 -22.41 -5.45 1.04
CA GLN A 652 -22.71 -4.78 -0.23
C GLN A 652 -22.37 -3.28 -0.20
N LEU A 653 -22.58 -2.61 0.93
CA LEU A 653 -22.25 -1.18 1.10
C LEU A 653 -20.73 -0.97 1.14
N HIS A 654 -19.99 -1.80 1.88
CA HIS A 654 -18.52 -1.78 1.89
C HIS A 654 -17.95 -2.02 0.49
N ALA A 655 -18.41 -3.07 -0.20
CA ALA A 655 -17.99 -3.40 -1.55
C ALA A 655 -18.33 -2.29 -2.54
N ARG A 656 -19.52 -1.68 -2.45
CA ARG A 656 -19.94 -0.57 -3.32
C ARG A 656 -19.02 0.63 -3.15
N LEU A 657 -18.75 1.05 -1.92
CA LEU A 657 -17.88 2.20 -1.67
C LEU A 657 -16.47 1.96 -2.21
N ALA A 658 -15.90 0.78 -1.97
CA ALA A 658 -14.58 0.41 -2.49
C ALA A 658 -14.55 0.35 -4.03
N LEU A 659 -15.58 -0.21 -4.67
CA LEU A 659 -15.68 -0.28 -6.13
C LEU A 659 -15.86 1.09 -6.77
N ASP A 660 -16.68 1.96 -6.19
CA ASP A 660 -16.93 3.31 -6.71
C ASP A 660 -15.67 4.18 -6.57
N ASN A 661 -14.93 4.05 -5.46
CA ASN A 661 -13.60 4.66 -5.30
C ASN A 661 -12.61 4.19 -6.37
N ALA A 662 -12.45 2.86 -6.55
CA ALA A 662 -11.53 2.33 -7.56
C ALA A 662 -11.92 2.75 -8.99
N LEU A 663 -13.22 2.76 -9.30
CA LEU A 663 -13.75 3.19 -10.59
C LEU A 663 -13.44 4.66 -10.87
N TYR A 664 -13.61 5.53 -9.87
CA TYR A 664 -13.28 6.94 -9.97
C TYR A 664 -11.77 7.14 -10.17
N THR A 665 -10.92 6.43 -9.41
CA THR A 665 -9.46 6.50 -9.57
C THR A 665 -9.01 6.11 -10.97
N ILE A 666 -9.56 5.05 -11.56
CA ILE A 666 -9.26 4.66 -12.94
C ILE A 666 -9.59 5.79 -13.93
N GLN A 667 -10.78 6.38 -13.80
CA GLN A 667 -11.21 7.45 -14.69
C GLN A 667 -10.30 8.68 -14.59
N GLU A 668 -9.99 9.12 -13.37
CA GLU A 668 -9.11 10.27 -13.16
C GLU A 668 -7.72 10.01 -13.73
N ALA A 669 -7.15 8.82 -13.50
CA ALA A 669 -5.85 8.44 -14.06
C ALA A 669 -5.85 8.48 -15.60
N PHE A 670 -6.94 8.06 -16.27
CA PHE A 670 -7.09 8.24 -17.72
C PHE A 670 -7.10 9.72 -18.12
N PHE A 671 -7.92 10.54 -17.46
CA PHE A 671 -8.05 11.94 -17.84
C PHE A 671 -6.77 12.73 -17.60
N GLU A 672 -6.10 12.52 -16.47
CA GLU A 672 -4.81 13.14 -16.22
C GLU A 672 -3.74 12.67 -17.22
N LEU A 673 -3.76 11.39 -17.61
CA LEU A 673 -2.84 10.89 -18.62
C LEU A 673 -3.06 11.60 -19.95
N TYR A 674 -4.30 11.68 -20.45
CA TYR A 674 -4.58 12.41 -21.69
C TYR A 674 -4.27 13.91 -21.58
N ALA A 675 -4.53 14.51 -20.42
CA ALA A 675 -4.25 15.91 -20.12
C ALA A 675 -2.74 16.21 -19.99
N ASN A 676 -1.88 15.20 -19.88
CA ASN A 676 -0.43 15.38 -19.78
C ASN A 676 0.35 14.65 -20.88
N PHE A 677 -0.34 13.98 -21.80
CA PHE A 677 0.31 13.25 -22.88
C PHE A 677 0.95 14.23 -23.89
N PRO A 678 2.22 14.02 -24.31
CA PRO A 678 2.93 14.98 -25.18
C PRO A 678 2.24 15.23 -26.52
N ASN A 679 1.76 14.15 -27.17
CA ASN A 679 1.02 14.27 -28.42
C ASN A 679 -0.47 14.54 -28.16
N ARG A 680 -0.84 15.82 -28.15
CA ARG A 680 -2.20 16.29 -27.84
C ARG A 680 -3.27 15.78 -28.82
N MET A 681 -2.92 15.66 -30.10
CA MET A 681 -3.86 15.18 -31.11
C MET A 681 -4.17 13.70 -30.91
N ALA A 682 -3.15 12.87 -30.72
CA ALA A 682 -3.32 11.45 -30.45
C ALA A 682 -4.11 11.21 -29.14
N ALA A 683 -3.74 11.92 -28.07
CA ALA A 683 -4.44 11.83 -26.80
C ALA A 683 -5.90 12.28 -26.89
N GLY A 684 -6.19 13.35 -27.64
CA GLY A 684 -7.56 13.81 -27.88
C GLY A 684 -8.41 12.78 -28.64
N LEU A 685 -7.83 12.15 -29.67
CA LEU A 685 -8.50 11.10 -30.45
C LEU A 685 -8.78 9.86 -29.58
N VAL A 686 -7.79 9.34 -28.86
CA VAL A 686 -7.96 8.16 -28.00
C VAL A 686 -8.91 8.47 -26.84
N LYS A 687 -8.85 9.67 -26.26
CA LYS A 687 -9.82 10.13 -25.25
C LYS A 687 -11.24 10.11 -25.80
N PHE A 688 -11.47 10.61 -27.02
CA PHE A 688 -12.78 10.58 -27.66
C PHE A 688 -13.29 9.16 -27.88
N VAL A 689 -12.40 8.23 -28.27
CA VAL A 689 -12.75 6.81 -28.44
C VAL A 689 -13.14 6.16 -27.10
N CYS A 690 -12.33 6.39 -26.05
CA CYS A 690 -12.51 5.77 -24.74
C CYS A 690 -13.66 6.38 -23.91
N PHE A 691 -13.89 7.68 -24.07
CA PHE A 691 -14.81 8.51 -23.29
C PHE A 691 -15.59 9.48 -24.19
N PRO A 692 -16.40 8.98 -25.15
CA PRO A 692 -17.13 9.85 -26.08
C PRO A 692 -18.15 10.76 -25.39
N GLY A 693 -18.76 10.30 -24.29
CA GLY A 693 -19.66 11.08 -23.44
C GLY A 693 -18.97 11.80 -22.27
N GLY A 694 -17.63 11.79 -22.21
CA GLY A 694 -16.88 12.35 -21.09
C GLY A 694 -16.84 11.43 -19.85
N ALA A 695 -16.76 12.05 -18.67
CA ALA A 695 -16.73 11.38 -17.38
C ALA A 695 -18.05 10.60 -17.15
N PHE A 696 -17.94 9.38 -16.62
CA PHE A 696 -19.10 8.52 -16.31
C PHE A 696 -19.11 8.00 -14.88
N ALA A 697 -18.00 8.10 -14.16
CA ALA A 697 -17.87 7.78 -12.76
C ALA A 697 -17.81 9.06 -11.92
N SER A 698 -18.56 9.09 -10.82
CA SER A 698 -18.54 10.14 -9.81
C SER A 698 -17.83 9.63 -8.57
N LYS A 699 -17.33 10.54 -7.73
CA LYS A 699 -16.92 10.18 -6.37
C LYS A 699 -18.11 9.55 -5.62
N PRO A 700 -17.87 8.66 -4.66
CA PRO A 700 -18.93 8.16 -3.78
C PRO A 700 -19.69 9.31 -3.13
N SER A 701 -21.02 9.16 -3.00
CA SER A 701 -21.86 10.17 -2.37
C SER A 701 -21.63 10.22 -0.87
N ASP A 702 -21.83 11.41 -0.28
CA ASP A 702 -21.73 11.60 1.17
C ASP A 702 -22.73 10.71 1.91
N ALA A 703 -23.93 10.48 1.35
CA ALA A 703 -24.89 9.53 1.91
C ALA A 703 -24.33 8.11 2.03
N LEU A 704 -23.64 7.59 1.00
CA LEU A 704 -23.01 6.27 1.06
C LEU A 704 -21.87 6.24 2.08
N LYS A 705 -21.05 7.29 2.13
CA LYS A 705 -19.97 7.41 3.10
C LYS A 705 -20.48 7.42 4.53
N ARG A 706 -21.54 8.19 4.80
CA ARG A 706 -22.23 8.23 6.09
C ARG A 706 -22.78 6.86 6.48
N GLU A 707 -23.47 6.17 5.57
CA GLU A 707 -23.99 4.82 5.81
C GLU A 707 -22.87 3.84 6.19
N VAL A 708 -21.74 3.87 5.48
CA VAL A 708 -20.60 2.99 5.78
C VAL A 708 -19.87 3.40 7.07
N GLY A 709 -19.71 4.69 7.32
CA GLY A 709 -19.14 5.21 8.57
C GLY A 709 -19.97 4.80 9.80
N GLU A 710 -21.30 4.78 9.67
CA GLU A 710 -22.19 4.24 10.69
C GLU A 710 -21.99 2.74 10.92
N LEU A 711 -21.87 1.93 9.85
CA LEU A 711 -21.63 0.49 9.98
C LEU A 711 -20.37 0.18 10.80
N MET A 712 -19.30 0.96 10.66
CA MET A 712 -18.04 0.76 11.39
C MET A 712 -18.19 0.86 12.92
N MET A 713 -19.24 1.54 13.39
CA MET A 713 -19.62 1.65 14.81
C MET A 713 -20.64 0.59 15.26
N LEU A 714 -21.06 -0.32 14.37
CA LEU A 714 -21.98 -1.41 14.64
C LEU A 714 -21.25 -2.75 14.67
N ASP A 715 -21.89 -3.77 15.23
CA ASP A 715 -21.26 -5.07 15.51
C ASP A 715 -22.30 -6.21 15.56
N GLY A 716 -21.87 -7.47 15.53
CA GLY A 716 -22.76 -8.64 15.41
C GLY A 716 -23.49 -8.71 14.06
N GLU A 717 -24.76 -9.14 14.07
CA GLU A 717 -25.58 -9.30 12.86
C GLU A 717 -25.75 -8.02 12.04
N GLN A 718 -25.60 -6.85 12.67
CA GLN A 718 -25.69 -5.55 12.00
C GLN A 718 -24.45 -5.25 11.17
N ASN A 719 -23.30 -5.84 11.52
CA ASN A 719 -22.06 -5.70 10.76
C ASN A 719 -21.28 -7.03 10.69
N PRO A 720 -21.70 -7.96 9.81
CA PRO A 720 -21.00 -9.23 9.61
C PRO A 720 -19.54 -9.07 9.17
N PHE A 721 -19.19 -7.95 8.52
CA PHE A 721 -17.81 -7.69 8.13
C PHE A 721 -16.93 -7.46 9.36
N ARG A 722 -17.39 -6.68 10.36
CA ARG A 722 -16.67 -6.51 11.63
C ARG A 722 -16.45 -7.85 12.34
N GLU A 723 -17.47 -8.70 12.40
CA GLU A 723 -17.35 -10.05 13.00
C GLU A 723 -16.31 -10.91 12.29
N GLN A 724 -16.28 -10.85 10.95
CA GLN A 724 -15.23 -11.51 10.19
C GLN A 724 -13.85 -10.97 10.60
N LEU A 725 -13.67 -9.65 10.64
CA LEU A 725 -12.38 -9.03 11.00
C LEU A 725 -11.87 -9.46 12.38
N LYS A 726 -12.75 -9.62 13.38
CA LYS A 726 -12.35 -10.11 14.72
C LYS A 726 -11.69 -11.48 14.67
N SER A 727 -12.18 -12.39 13.83
CA SER A 727 -11.58 -13.71 13.65
C SER A 727 -10.22 -13.67 12.93
N LEU A 728 -9.90 -12.54 12.29
CA LEU A 728 -8.72 -12.40 11.47
C LEU A 728 -7.50 -11.84 12.22
N VAL A 729 -7.69 -11.27 13.41
CA VAL A 729 -6.65 -10.62 14.20
C VAL A 729 -6.54 -11.23 15.59
N TYR A 730 -5.52 -10.86 16.35
CA TYR A 730 -5.51 -11.06 17.79
C TYR A 730 -6.50 -10.09 18.44
N TYR A 731 -7.75 -10.55 18.60
CA TYR A 731 -8.85 -9.79 19.17
C TYR A 731 -8.97 -10.05 20.67
N THR A 732 -9.08 -9.00 21.48
CA THR A 732 -9.22 -9.12 22.93
C THR A 732 -10.13 -8.02 23.47
N THR A 733 -10.88 -8.34 24.52
CA THR A 733 -11.69 -7.42 25.33
C THR A 733 -11.11 -7.25 26.74
N ASP A 734 -9.85 -7.62 26.93
CA ASP A 734 -9.12 -7.45 28.18
C ASP A 734 -9.04 -5.95 28.54
N PRO A 735 -9.59 -5.53 29.69
CA PRO A 735 -9.61 -4.13 30.10
C PRO A 735 -8.21 -3.57 30.40
N ASP A 736 -7.16 -4.41 30.46
CA ASP A 736 -5.80 -3.92 30.67
C ASP A 736 -4.98 -3.77 29.40
N ASN A 737 -5.42 -4.40 28.31
CA ASN A 737 -4.76 -4.38 27.02
C ASN A 737 -4.99 -3.06 26.26
N ASN A 738 -3.99 -2.59 25.50
CA ASN A 738 -4.05 -1.31 24.78
C ASN A 738 -5.21 -1.21 23.78
N THR A 739 -5.50 -2.28 23.04
CA THR A 739 -6.66 -2.36 22.14
C THR A 739 -7.89 -2.86 22.87
N GLY A 740 -7.72 -3.74 23.87
CA GLY A 740 -8.82 -4.32 24.65
C GLY A 740 -9.59 -3.29 25.49
N ARG A 741 -8.93 -2.26 26.03
CA ARG A 741 -9.58 -1.16 26.78
C ARG A 741 -10.75 -0.53 26.02
N ILE A 742 -10.51 -0.12 24.77
CA ILE A 742 -11.55 0.55 23.97
C ILE A 742 -12.61 -0.43 23.48
N GLU A 743 -12.22 -1.67 23.17
CA GLU A 743 -13.16 -2.70 22.75
C GLU A 743 -14.08 -3.14 23.91
N ASN A 744 -13.54 -3.26 25.12
CA ASN A 744 -14.30 -3.58 26.33
C ASN A 744 -15.38 -2.51 26.58
N ALA A 745 -15.01 -1.23 26.56
CA ALA A 745 -15.96 -0.11 26.66
C ALA A 745 -17.03 -0.16 25.55
N PHE A 746 -16.62 -0.46 24.32
CA PHE A 746 -17.54 -0.57 23.18
C PHE A 746 -18.55 -1.71 23.38
N GLN A 747 -18.12 -2.89 23.79
CA GLN A 747 -19.02 -4.03 24.04
C GLN A 747 -19.97 -3.75 25.21
N MET A 748 -19.49 -3.13 26.29
CA MET A 748 -20.35 -2.71 27.40
C MET A 748 -21.42 -1.70 26.96
N LEU A 749 -21.03 -0.67 26.19
CA LEU A 749 -21.97 0.30 25.65
C LEU A 749 -23.08 -0.40 24.85
N ARG A 750 -22.75 -1.37 24.00
CA ARG A 750 -23.77 -2.09 23.19
C ARG A 750 -24.85 -2.76 24.04
N HIS A 751 -24.49 -3.26 25.22
CA HIS A 751 -25.45 -3.91 26.12
C HIS A 751 -26.38 -2.91 26.81
N ILE A 752 -25.89 -1.70 27.11
CA ILE A 752 -26.64 -0.67 27.84
C ILE A 752 -27.04 0.53 26.98
N GLU A 753 -26.85 0.48 25.66
CA GLU A 753 -26.96 1.64 24.78
C GLU A 753 -28.31 2.38 24.89
N PRO A 754 -29.48 1.69 24.92
CA PRO A 754 -30.75 2.38 25.10
C PRO A 754 -30.83 3.15 26.43
N LEU A 755 -30.34 2.55 27.51
CA LEU A 755 -30.29 3.14 28.84
C LEU A 755 -29.35 4.34 28.87
N TRP A 756 -28.15 4.21 28.31
CA TRP A 756 -27.17 5.29 28.21
C TRP A 756 -27.75 6.49 27.45
N HIS A 757 -28.35 6.27 26.28
CA HIS A 757 -28.93 7.36 25.49
C HIS A 757 -30.13 8.01 26.17
N SER A 758 -31.02 7.23 26.79
CA SER A 758 -32.15 7.80 27.52
C SER A 758 -31.70 8.65 28.70
N PHE A 759 -30.71 8.16 29.46
CA PHE A 759 -30.13 8.87 30.60
C PHE A 759 -29.44 10.16 30.14
N LYS A 760 -28.52 10.10 29.18
CA LYS A 760 -27.80 11.29 28.68
C LYS A 760 -28.74 12.31 28.04
N LYS A 761 -29.84 11.87 27.42
CA LYS A 761 -30.85 12.78 26.87
C LYS A 761 -31.59 13.55 27.96
N ALA A 762 -31.97 12.88 29.05
CA ALA A 762 -32.60 13.51 30.21
C ALA A 762 -31.63 14.47 30.91
N GLU A 763 -30.39 14.00 31.14
CA GLU A 763 -29.32 14.80 31.74
C GLU A 763 -29.04 16.08 30.93
N ASN A 764 -28.96 15.99 29.60
CA ASN A 764 -28.71 17.15 28.73
C ASN A 764 -29.83 18.20 28.73
N LYS A 765 -31.02 17.86 29.20
CA LYS A 765 -32.13 18.81 29.40
C LYS A 765 -32.16 19.41 30.81
N GLY A 766 -31.23 19.02 31.68
CA GLY A 766 -31.20 19.45 33.08
C GLY A 766 -32.29 18.79 33.92
N GLU A 767 -32.74 17.58 33.57
CA GLU A 767 -33.78 16.85 34.32
C GLU A 767 -33.26 16.30 35.66
N PHE A 768 -31.94 16.31 35.91
CA PHE A 768 -31.32 15.81 37.15
C PHE A 768 -30.55 16.91 37.87
N ALA A 769 -30.65 16.92 39.20
CA ALA A 769 -29.89 17.80 40.08
C ALA A 769 -28.50 17.20 40.36
N GLY A 770 -27.46 18.04 40.43
CA GLY A 770 -26.09 17.59 40.68
C GLY A 770 -25.03 18.40 39.96
N LEU A 771 -23.75 18.16 40.31
CA LEU A 771 -22.62 18.69 39.55
C LEU A 771 -21.83 17.58 38.84
N THR A 772 -21.94 16.35 39.33
CA THR A 772 -21.21 15.18 38.80
C THR A 772 -22.15 14.22 38.08
N PHE A 773 -21.58 13.28 37.31
CA PHE A 773 -22.37 12.23 36.67
C PHE A 773 -23.04 11.33 37.72
N GLU A 774 -22.30 11.00 38.78
CA GLU A 774 -22.77 10.17 39.89
C GLU A 774 -23.94 10.83 40.63
N ASP A 775 -23.87 12.15 40.85
CA ASP A 775 -24.97 12.95 41.39
C ASP A 775 -26.24 12.82 40.53
N HIS A 776 -26.11 12.94 39.20
CA HIS A 776 -27.24 12.81 38.29
C HIS A 776 -27.83 11.40 38.30
N VAL A 777 -26.99 10.36 38.38
CA VAL A 777 -27.46 8.96 38.50
C VAL A 777 -28.26 8.76 39.79
N LEU A 778 -27.79 9.30 40.92
CA LEU A 778 -28.51 9.21 42.19
C LEU A 778 -29.84 9.97 42.16
N THR A 779 -29.87 11.17 41.59
CA THR A 779 -31.11 11.93 41.44
C THR A 779 -32.11 11.18 40.54
N ALA A 780 -31.65 10.63 39.42
CA ALA A 780 -32.48 9.83 38.53
C ALA A 780 -33.06 8.57 39.21
N LEU A 781 -32.27 7.91 40.08
CA LEU A 781 -32.72 6.77 40.88
C LEU A 781 -33.79 7.19 41.91
N LYS A 782 -33.55 8.30 42.62
CA LYS A 782 -34.48 8.85 43.61
C LYS A 782 -35.81 9.27 42.98
N ASP A 783 -35.76 9.89 41.82
CA ASP A 783 -36.93 10.34 41.07
C ASP A 783 -37.67 9.18 40.36
N GLY A 784 -37.14 7.96 40.47
CA GLY A 784 -37.72 6.75 39.89
C GLY A 784 -37.63 6.69 38.36
N VAL A 785 -36.72 7.47 37.76
CA VAL A 785 -36.47 7.50 36.32
C VAL A 785 -35.69 6.26 35.88
N ILE A 786 -34.80 5.76 36.75
CA ILE A 786 -34.03 4.53 36.57
C ILE A 786 -34.13 3.66 37.81
N THR A 787 -33.87 2.36 37.65
CA THR A 787 -33.80 1.37 38.74
C THR A 787 -32.40 1.27 39.34
N GLU A 788 -32.29 0.64 40.51
CA GLU A 788 -31.00 0.41 41.19
C GLU A 788 -30.02 -0.39 40.31
N HIS A 789 -30.53 -1.42 39.62
CA HIS A 789 -29.73 -2.19 38.67
C HIS A 789 -29.22 -1.34 37.49
N GLU A 790 -30.08 -0.47 36.94
CA GLU A 790 -29.69 0.44 35.86
C GLU A 790 -28.68 1.50 36.33
N SER A 791 -28.77 1.96 37.58
CA SER A 791 -27.78 2.88 38.14
C SER A 791 -26.40 2.24 38.26
N GLU A 792 -26.33 0.97 38.69
CA GLU A 792 -25.06 0.22 38.76
C GLU A 792 -24.43 0.09 37.38
N GLN A 793 -25.23 -0.29 36.37
CA GLN A 793 -24.80 -0.41 34.98
C GLN A 793 -24.25 0.90 34.41
N LEU A 794 -24.91 2.04 34.70
CA LEU A 794 -24.47 3.36 34.25
C LEU A 794 -23.14 3.77 34.88
N ILE A 795 -22.97 3.54 36.18
CA ILE A 795 -21.73 3.86 36.91
C ILE A 795 -20.58 2.97 36.41
N GLU A 796 -20.81 1.66 36.31
CA GLU A 796 -19.81 0.70 35.84
C GLU A 796 -19.34 1.03 34.41
N TYR A 797 -20.28 1.28 33.49
CA TYR A 797 -19.93 1.69 32.14
C TYR A 797 -19.20 3.03 32.11
N ASN A 798 -19.61 4.04 32.90
CA ASN A 798 -18.92 5.32 32.91
C ASN A 798 -17.46 5.17 33.40
N ALA A 799 -17.22 4.30 34.38
CA ALA A 799 -15.87 3.96 34.85
C ALA A 799 -15.01 3.39 33.72
N VAL A 800 -15.51 2.36 33.02
CA VAL A 800 -14.80 1.70 31.92
C VAL A 800 -14.61 2.62 30.73
N ARG A 801 -15.65 3.36 30.34
CA ARG A 801 -15.59 4.39 29.30
C ARG A 801 -14.51 5.42 29.60
N PHE A 802 -14.50 5.95 30.82
CA PHE A 802 -13.52 6.96 31.20
C PHE A 802 -12.10 6.41 31.14
N ASP A 803 -11.85 5.23 31.73
CA ASP A 803 -10.56 4.55 31.66
C ASP A 803 -10.10 4.33 30.21
N ALA A 804 -11.00 3.82 29.37
CA ALA A 804 -10.74 3.58 27.96
C ALA A 804 -10.40 4.86 27.19
N LEU A 805 -10.73 6.06 27.68
CA LEU A 805 -10.43 7.36 27.05
C LEU A 805 -9.18 8.04 27.61
N LEU A 806 -8.63 7.59 28.75
CA LEU A 806 -7.41 8.14 29.34
C LEU A 806 -6.18 7.88 28.46
N THR A 807 -5.30 8.88 28.42
CA THR A 807 -3.92 8.76 27.91
C THR A 807 -2.96 8.47 29.04
N ASP A 808 -1.80 7.90 28.68
CA ASP A 808 -0.69 7.74 29.60
C ASP A 808 -0.13 9.09 30.06
N VAL A 809 0.40 9.11 31.27
CA VAL A 809 1.14 10.22 31.85
C VAL A 809 2.44 9.64 32.38
N PHE A 810 3.55 10.32 32.14
CA PHE A 810 4.85 9.90 32.62
C PHE A 810 5.35 10.81 33.74
N ASP A 811 6.40 10.38 34.41
CA ASP A 811 7.24 11.27 35.22
C ASP A 811 7.83 12.41 34.37
N GLU A 812 8.37 13.45 35.03
CA GLU A 812 8.91 14.65 34.40
C GLU A 812 9.96 14.36 33.30
N HIS A 813 10.64 13.22 33.42
CA HIS A 813 11.70 12.78 32.52
C HIS A 813 11.26 11.73 31.48
N LEU A 814 9.97 11.38 31.42
CA LEU A 814 9.39 10.43 30.46
C LEU A 814 9.96 9.00 30.55
N ASN A 815 10.47 8.59 31.72
CA ASN A 815 11.05 7.27 31.94
C ASN A 815 10.01 6.22 32.32
N HIS A 816 9.02 6.61 33.12
CA HIS A 816 8.05 5.68 33.70
C HIS A 816 6.62 6.19 33.55
N ALA A 817 5.76 5.35 32.98
CA ALA A 817 4.33 5.60 32.96
C ALA A 817 3.76 5.54 34.39
N LEU A 818 2.98 6.54 34.77
CA LEU A 818 2.36 6.68 36.08
C LEU A 818 0.95 6.06 36.10
N PRO A 819 0.51 5.50 37.23
CA PRO A 819 -0.86 5.05 37.40
C PRO A 819 -1.88 6.16 37.10
N ARG A 820 -2.99 5.80 36.47
CA ARG A 820 -4.04 6.76 36.12
C ARG A 820 -5.20 6.65 37.09
N TYR A 821 -5.52 7.75 37.77
CA TYR A 821 -6.70 7.84 38.63
C TYR A 821 -7.98 7.87 37.80
N ASN A 822 -8.96 7.06 38.19
CA ASN A 822 -10.29 7.06 37.60
C ASN A 822 -11.32 7.46 38.68
N PRO A 823 -11.93 8.65 38.58
CA PRO A 823 -12.87 9.13 39.60
C PRO A 823 -14.23 8.41 39.57
N HIS A 824 -14.52 7.67 38.52
CA HIS A 824 -15.83 7.07 38.26
C HIS A 824 -15.91 5.58 38.67
N THR A 825 -14.86 5.00 39.25
CA THR A 825 -14.94 3.63 39.80
C THR A 825 -15.96 3.57 40.93
N LEU A 826 -16.61 2.43 41.16
CA LEU A 826 -17.63 2.29 42.20
C LEU A 826 -17.14 2.75 43.59
N GLU A 827 -15.90 2.40 43.96
CA GLU A 827 -15.29 2.83 45.23
C GLU A 827 -15.12 4.35 45.32
N ASN A 828 -14.69 5.00 44.22
CA ASN A 828 -14.45 6.44 44.19
C ASN A 828 -15.75 7.24 44.00
N ALA A 829 -16.71 6.71 43.24
CA ALA A 829 -18.02 7.32 42.98
C ALA A 829 -18.78 7.62 44.28
N ALA A 830 -18.76 6.69 45.24
CA ALA A 830 -19.36 6.89 46.57
C ALA A 830 -18.68 8.00 47.38
N GLN A 831 -17.37 8.21 47.16
CA GLN A 831 -16.58 9.22 47.87
C GLN A 831 -16.64 10.61 47.20
N ASN A 832 -17.01 10.66 45.92
CA ASN A 832 -17.06 11.87 45.10
C ASN A 832 -18.46 12.54 45.06
N LEU A 833 -19.43 12.03 45.82
CA LEU A 833 -20.76 12.64 45.93
C LEU A 833 -20.66 14.06 46.51
N THR A 834 -21.35 14.99 45.87
CA THR A 834 -21.29 16.38 46.31
C THR A 834 -22.16 16.61 47.55
N PRO A 835 -21.77 17.53 48.46
CA PRO A 835 -22.63 17.93 49.58
C PRO A 835 -24.02 18.37 49.12
N TYR A 836 -24.10 18.98 47.92
CA TYR A 836 -25.34 19.39 47.27
C TYR A 836 -26.33 18.23 47.09
N VAL A 837 -25.88 17.07 46.59
CA VAL A 837 -26.76 15.91 46.44
C VAL A 837 -27.05 15.24 47.77
N LEU A 838 -26.09 15.20 48.70
CA LEU A 838 -26.32 14.69 50.05
C LEU A 838 -27.40 15.51 50.79
N GLU A 839 -27.36 16.84 50.71
CA GLU A 839 -28.39 17.73 51.26
C GLU A 839 -29.72 17.62 50.51
N ALA A 840 -29.71 17.49 49.18
CA ALA A 840 -30.93 17.27 48.40
C ALA A 840 -31.58 15.91 48.70
N ILE A 841 -30.80 14.89 49.08
CA ILE A 841 -31.28 13.58 49.56
C ILE A 841 -31.89 13.72 50.97
N GLU A 842 -31.27 14.48 51.87
CA GLU A 842 -31.74 14.68 53.25
C GLU A 842 -32.94 15.64 53.36
N ASN A 843 -33.09 16.63 52.46
CA ASN A 843 -34.10 17.69 52.59
C ASN A 843 -34.72 18.15 51.23
N PRO A 844 -35.65 17.38 50.64
CA PRO A 844 -36.16 17.61 49.27
C PRO A 844 -36.88 18.95 49.04
N ALA A 845 -37.41 19.59 50.07
CA ALA A 845 -38.19 20.83 49.96
C ALA A 845 -37.33 22.11 49.80
N GLN A 846 -36.03 22.02 50.10
CA GLN A 846 -35.13 23.18 50.16
C GLN A 846 -34.27 23.32 48.87
N ALA A 847 -33.90 22.20 48.25
CA ALA A 847 -33.16 22.18 46.98
C ALA A 847 -33.94 22.79 45.80
N ALA A 848 -35.27 22.65 45.79
CA ALA A 848 -36.13 23.22 44.75
C ALA A 848 -36.20 24.77 44.78
N SER A 849 -35.86 25.41 45.91
CA SER A 849 -35.83 26.88 46.00
C SER A 849 -34.49 27.50 45.61
N GLU A 850 -33.38 26.74 45.64
CA GLU A 850 -32.06 27.24 45.25
C GLU A 850 -31.78 27.05 43.74
N GLN A 851 -32.49 26.12 43.10
CA GLN A 851 -32.37 25.86 41.66
C GLN A 851 -32.87 27.03 40.78
N SER A 852 -33.73 27.92 41.30
CA SER A 852 -34.19 29.10 40.55
C SER A 852 -33.15 30.21 40.44
N ASP A 853 -32.19 30.29 41.36
CA ASP A 853 -31.26 31.43 41.45
C ASP A 853 -29.98 31.23 40.62
N TYR A 854 -29.70 30.01 40.17
CA TYR A 854 -28.49 29.70 39.37
C TYR A 854 -28.74 29.49 37.87
N ILE A 855 -30.00 29.36 37.43
CA ILE A 855 -30.33 29.17 36.01
C ILE A 855 -30.27 30.50 35.21
N GLU A 856 -30.16 31.65 35.89
CA GLU A 856 -30.13 32.96 35.21
C GLU A 856 -28.76 33.42 34.67
N ASP A 857 -27.64 32.70 34.89
CA ASP A 857 -26.31 33.21 34.49
C ASP A 857 -25.37 32.20 33.79
N SER A 858 -25.92 31.34 32.93
CA SER A 858 -25.12 30.75 31.84
C SER A 858 -25.55 31.41 30.53
N GLY A 859 -24.77 32.40 30.07
CA GLY A 859 -25.04 33.25 28.92
C GLY A 859 -25.07 32.58 27.54
N ASP A 860 -25.66 31.38 27.43
CA ASP A 860 -25.85 30.65 26.18
C ASP A 860 -27.34 30.39 25.93
N GLN A 861 -28.10 31.48 25.78
CA GLN A 861 -29.49 31.43 25.28
C GLN A 861 -29.52 31.39 23.74
N ASN A 862 -28.96 30.35 23.13
CA ASN A 862 -29.19 30.08 21.72
C ASN A 862 -29.86 28.72 21.50
N SER A 863 -31.17 28.67 21.75
CA SER A 863 -32.02 27.48 21.59
C SER A 863 -32.45 27.22 20.13
N ALA A 864 -31.59 27.52 19.14
CA ALA A 864 -31.95 27.42 17.73
C ALA A 864 -30.87 26.73 16.88
N HIS A 865 -30.66 25.43 17.12
CA HIS A 865 -30.09 24.52 16.11
C HIS A 865 -31.16 23.52 15.67
N GLY A 866 -32.22 24.06 15.06
CA GLY A 866 -33.04 23.34 14.10
C GLY A 866 -32.61 23.76 12.69
N TYR A 867 -32.27 22.80 11.83
CA TYR A 867 -32.15 23.03 10.40
C TYR A 867 -33.45 23.68 9.89
N GLN A 868 -33.43 24.98 9.61
CA GLN A 868 -34.51 25.65 8.89
C GLN A 868 -34.29 25.51 7.39
N GLN A 869 -35.38 25.14 6.71
CA GLN A 869 -35.51 25.09 5.26
C GLN A 869 -35.23 26.45 4.61
N ASP A 870 -34.66 26.38 3.40
CA ASP A 870 -34.44 27.44 2.42
C ASP A 870 -35.28 28.71 2.62
N GLY A 871 -34.59 29.77 3.06
CA GLY A 871 -35.07 31.14 3.03
C GLY A 871 -33.98 32.05 2.47
N GLU A 872 -34.32 32.82 1.43
CA GLU A 872 -33.42 33.74 0.73
C GLU A 872 -32.71 34.72 1.69
N VAL A 873 -31.38 34.65 1.72
CA VAL A 873 -30.54 35.63 2.40
C VAL A 873 -30.39 36.86 1.50
N LYS A 874 -30.87 38.02 1.96
CA LYS A 874 -30.53 39.31 1.36
C LYS A 874 -29.08 39.67 1.72
N PRO A 875 -28.25 40.14 0.75
CA PRO A 875 -26.89 40.52 1.04
C PRO A 875 -26.86 41.83 1.85
N VAL A 876 -26.14 41.81 2.97
CA VAL A 876 -25.80 43.02 3.73
C VAL A 876 -24.51 43.58 3.15
N SER A 877 -24.50 44.89 2.87
CA SER A 877 -23.42 45.60 2.16
C SER A 877 -22.12 45.67 2.97
N GLU A 878 -21.00 45.46 2.28
CA GLU A 878 -19.62 45.71 2.72
C GLU A 878 -19.41 47.19 3.10
N GLN A 879 -19.76 47.61 4.33
CA GLN A 879 -19.33 48.93 4.82
C GLN A 879 -19.37 49.12 6.35
N THR A 880 -19.20 48.06 7.15
CA THR A 880 -19.11 48.21 8.62
C THR A 880 -18.19 47.17 9.26
N GLN A 881 -16.94 47.10 8.81
CA GLN A 881 -15.83 46.36 9.44
C GLN A 881 -14.53 47.19 9.39
N LEU A 882 -14.56 48.43 9.86
CA LEU A 882 -13.40 49.34 9.76
C LEU A 882 -12.99 50.04 11.06
N GLU A 883 -13.47 49.62 12.24
CA GLU A 883 -13.08 50.28 13.50
C GLU A 883 -12.64 49.35 14.64
N GLU A 884 -12.15 48.14 14.36
CA GLU A 884 -11.63 47.29 15.43
C GLU A 884 -10.45 46.38 15.03
N GLN A 885 -9.36 46.98 14.52
CA GLN A 885 -8.02 46.39 14.55
C GLN A 885 -6.94 47.48 14.53
N VAL A 886 -6.53 47.97 15.71
CA VAL A 886 -5.22 48.61 15.91
C VAL A 886 -4.66 48.16 17.25
N ASP A 887 -4.04 46.99 17.25
CA ASP A 887 -2.81 46.73 18.02
C ASP A 887 -2.26 45.37 17.59
N GLN A 888 -1.46 45.34 16.52
CA GLN A 888 -0.32 44.41 16.33
C GLN A 888 0.39 44.62 14.98
N ALA A 889 1.70 44.86 15.09
CA ALA A 889 2.77 44.67 14.12
C ALA A 889 2.75 45.47 12.79
N ASP A 890 3.42 46.62 12.82
CA ASP A 890 3.88 47.39 11.66
C ASP A 890 5.00 46.64 10.90
N PHE A 891 4.78 46.35 9.61
CA PHE A 891 5.69 45.62 8.72
C PHE A 891 6.17 46.50 7.54
N ASN A 892 6.33 47.81 7.74
CA ASN A 892 6.78 48.72 6.67
C ASN A 892 8.21 49.26 6.78
N GLU A 893 9.10 48.64 7.58
CA GLU A 893 10.54 48.92 7.55
C GLU A 893 11.38 47.67 7.20
N ALA A 894 11.22 47.15 5.99
CA ALA A 894 12.17 46.20 5.42
C ALA A 894 12.58 46.63 4.00
N ASP A 895 13.83 47.06 3.86
CA ASP A 895 14.47 47.47 2.61
C ASP A 895 14.66 46.27 1.68
N PHE A 896 13.91 46.23 0.58
CA PHE A 896 13.82 45.11 -0.36
C PHE A 896 14.97 45.04 -1.38
N ASN A 897 16.12 45.69 -1.13
CA ASN A 897 17.24 45.74 -2.09
C ASN A 897 18.57 45.09 -1.64
N GLU A 898 18.68 44.50 -0.45
CA GLU A 898 19.91 43.79 -0.05
C GLU A 898 19.91 42.28 -0.37
N ALA A 899 18.77 41.69 -0.72
CA ALA A 899 18.69 40.24 -0.96
C ALA A 899 19.10 39.80 -2.39
N ASN A 900 19.41 40.73 -3.29
CA ASN A 900 19.64 40.43 -4.72
C ASN A 900 20.84 41.13 -5.36
N ASP A 901 21.81 41.69 -4.62
CA ASP A 901 23.00 42.30 -5.26
C ASP A 901 23.92 41.21 -5.87
N PRO A 902 24.08 41.15 -7.22
CA PRO A 902 24.94 40.17 -7.89
C PRO A 902 26.45 40.42 -7.68
N ARG A 903 26.84 41.45 -6.93
CA ARG A 903 28.24 41.83 -6.65
C ARG A 903 28.90 41.11 -5.47
N LEU A 904 28.21 40.19 -4.78
CA LEU A 904 28.76 39.45 -3.64
C LEU A 904 29.06 37.95 -3.91
N ARG A 905 29.17 37.54 -5.18
CA ARG A 905 29.76 36.24 -5.54
C ARG A 905 31.27 36.39 -5.71
N ASP A 906 32.01 36.33 -4.61
CA ASP A 906 33.45 36.13 -4.69
C ASP A 906 33.76 34.66 -4.96
N ALA A 907 34.25 34.46 -6.19
CA ALA A 907 34.98 33.30 -6.63
C ALA A 907 36.38 33.24 -5.98
N GLU A 908 36.96 32.04 -6.03
CA GLU A 908 38.37 31.73 -5.75
C GLU A 908 38.82 31.64 -4.27
N LEU A 909 38.42 30.55 -3.60
CA LEU A 909 39.21 29.96 -2.51
C LEU A 909 39.25 28.43 -2.64
N THR A 910 40.43 27.83 -2.52
CA THR A 910 40.62 26.37 -2.58
C THR A 910 40.02 25.66 -1.36
N LEU A 911 39.73 24.37 -1.48
CA LEU A 911 39.05 23.57 -0.44
C LEU A 911 39.80 23.59 0.91
N GLU A 912 41.13 23.55 0.90
CA GLU A 912 41.97 23.66 2.11
C GLU A 912 41.76 24.99 2.85
N GLN A 913 41.59 26.10 2.12
CA GLN A 913 41.36 27.42 2.71
C GLN A 913 39.96 27.54 3.33
N ARG A 914 38.97 26.79 2.81
CA ARG A 914 37.63 26.68 3.42
C ARG A 914 37.67 25.86 4.70
N MET A 915 38.43 24.77 4.72
CA MET A 915 38.58 23.92 5.91
C MET A 915 39.32 24.63 7.04
N ALA A 916 40.37 25.41 6.72
CA ALA A 916 41.09 26.22 7.71
C ALA A 916 40.21 27.34 8.32
N LYS A 917 39.36 28.01 7.52
CA LYS A 917 38.44 29.05 8.00
C LYS A 917 37.33 28.48 8.88
N ASN A 918 36.82 27.30 8.56
CA ASN A 918 35.82 26.62 9.38
C ASN A 918 36.42 26.12 10.70
N HIS A 919 37.67 25.65 10.69
CA HIS A 919 38.38 25.26 11.91
C HIS A 919 38.67 26.46 12.83
N ALA A 920 39.08 27.60 12.27
CA ALA A 920 39.29 28.84 13.03
C ALA A 920 37.99 29.42 13.63
N ARG A 921 36.86 29.32 12.91
CA ARG A 921 35.53 29.70 13.44
C ARG A 921 35.07 28.79 14.57
N HIS A 922 35.37 27.50 14.49
CA HIS A 922 35.04 26.54 15.54
C HIS A 922 35.91 26.74 16.80
N GLN A 923 37.19 27.12 16.67
CA GLN A 923 38.02 27.48 17.82
C GLN A 923 37.56 28.79 18.48
N ALA A 924 37.20 29.81 17.70
CA ALA A 924 36.67 31.07 18.24
C ALA A 924 35.34 30.88 19.00
N SER A 925 34.46 29.97 18.55
CA SER A 925 33.21 29.67 19.26
C SER A 925 33.45 28.87 20.55
N LEU A 926 34.50 28.04 20.60
CA LEU A 926 34.91 27.32 21.82
C LEU A 926 35.54 28.25 22.86
N GLU A 927 36.33 29.25 22.43
CA GLU A 927 36.85 30.29 23.34
C GLU A 927 35.76 31.24 23.88
N GLN A 928 34.71 31.51 23.08
CA GLN A 928 33.54 32.28 23.54
C GLN A 928 32.66 31.48 24.51
N ALA A 929 32.50 30.17 24.28
CA ALA A 929 31.76 29.28 25.18
C ALA A 929 32.46 29.09 26.54
N ASN A 930 33.79 29.01 26.56
CA ASN A 930 34.57 28.92 27.82
C ASN A 930 34.57 30.23 28.62
N LYS A 931 34.52 31.40 27.96
CA LYS A 931 34.40 32.70 28.65
C LYS A 931 33.02 32.95 29.27
N GLN A 932 31.98 32.24 28.83
CA GLN A 932 30.64 32.32 29.44
C GLN A 932 30.46 31.36 30.63
N THR A 933 31.32 30.35 30.79
CA THR A 933 31.26 29.39 31.90
C THR A 933 32.09 29.81 33.12
N GLU A 934 33.08 30.70 32.97
CA GLU A 934 33.87 31.24 34.09
C GLU A 934 33.22 32.45 34.79
N GLY A 935 32.16 33.05 34.22
CA GLY A 935 31.49 34.25 34.76
C GLY A 935 30.30 33.99 35.70
N ALA A 936 29.96 32.73 35.99
CA ALA A 936 28.77 32.36 36.76
C ALA A 936 29.06 31.63 38.09
N GLN A 937 30.31 31.63 38.55
CA GLN A 937 30.71 31.13 39.86
C GLN A 937 31.65 32.11 40.58
N SER A 938 31.12 33.25 41.03
CA SER A 938 31.55 33.94 42.26
C SER A 938 30.78 35.26 42.39
N ASP A 939 29.80 35.29 43.29
CA ASP A 939 29.69 36.32 44.33
C ASP A 939 28.34 36.22 45.06
N SER A 940 28.33 35.41 46.13
CA SER A 940 27.55 35.74 47.33
C SER A 940 28.34 35.33 48.58
N SER A 941 28.35 36.23 49.58
CA SER A 941 28.88 36.14 50.95
C SER A 941 30.31 36.66 51.26
N ASP A 942 30.37 37.95 51.58
CA ASP A 942 30.89 38.57 52.81
C ASP A 942 32.12 38.01 53.59
N ASN A 943 33.19 38.83 53.55
CA ASN A 943 33.92 39.45 54.68
C ASN A 943 34.99 38.62 55.48
N PRO A 944 35.88 39.24 56.30
CA PRO A 944 37.30 39.43 55.95
C PRO A 944 38.30 38.89 57.01
N HIS A 945 39.51 38.50 56.64
CA HIS A 945 40.73 38.72 57.46
C HIS A 945 42.05 38.26 56.79
N ARG A 946 42.92 39.26 56.56
CA ARG A 946 44.37 39.37 56.85
C ARG A 946 45.37 38.18 56.71
N PRO A 947 46.68 38.50 56.51
CA PRO A 947 47.54 37.81 55.55
C PRO A 947 48.68 36.98 56.18
N ASN A 948 49.49 36.40 55.29
CA ASN A 948 50.83 35.78 55.45
C ASN A 948 50.78 34.34 55.97
N LYS A 949 51.26 33.33 55.24
CA LYS A 949 52.41 33.22 54.33
C LYS A 949 52.13 32.23 53.21
#